data_AF-A0A5C8A1E6-F1
#
_entry.id   AF-A0A5C8A1E6-F1
#
_cell.length_a   1.000
_cell.length_b   1.000
_cell.length_c   1.000
_cell.angle_alpha   90.00
_cell.angle_beta   90.00
_cell.angle_gamma   90.00
#
_symmetry.space_group_name_H-M   'P 1'
#
loop_
_entity.id
_entity.type
_entity.pdbx_description
1 polymer ?
#
loop_
_entity_poly.entity_id
_entity_poly.type
_entity_poly.pdbx_seq_one_letter_code
_entity_poly.pdbx_strand_id
1 'polypeptide(L)'
;MTNNPYPALADRAWSHLAATCRFVIVLLTLAMSTAVPTANAAGVHDHDHPRVLVVHSYHEGLPWTDAVQRGFRESLGEQAEHLNLYFEYLDALRTAGTGPRAEEAFVQRVVERYRPLDLDILVATDDPAYNLLRAIRDRLAPGKPILFAGVNNIREENLIGVEGVAGIAETPDFTATLALMQRLHPDRKKLYVIGDTTRTFASNLAALETANATLPAPFDMTIVARQKLDDVRAQMANIPGDALIFLMGRPQDDRGNLVTGPEVARLLSGTTTQPIYTGWDFFLGHGVVGGMMVSAGEQGRVLAELLTRLARGEPLTRLPRLTPSPNRFAFDHVQLQRFNIAPGALPGGSLIVNRPPQVWEAYPKTFVSIVAIFILLLALLGFLAFHMKVKRRAAAEVERELTLMQAMMDAAPYPMFFKDTALIYQRVNDAFLDFLGKTRETVVGASLNAVADDQHAEIYRNRDLELLSGNGQQIYEAQVVAADGSIRDVIFHKAVVQGANGSAEGIVGAMLDVTHMRRIEADLRTLNQNLETRVTERTGELARANTELERTIDSLSLAQDELTRQERLSSLGSMVAGVAHELNTPIGNSLTVATTLQDAVSNLTQEVASGTLRRSTLNDFSTRCMDASDMLVRNLERAARLISNFKEVAVDQTSDRRRRFALADCIDEIVQTFEAGAPGAHPRIAVDIPPGIALESYPGALGQILLNLLENARCHAFSGIPMGEVRIAATMVNEESVRISIGDNGRGIPASDLTRIFDPFFTTRLGQGGSGLGLSIVYRLATQTLGGRIRVSSDSGRGTMFVLDLPLKAPMQEHDTPDVCEAQADMADAPPASTRAAEMPLYKRDDLLDIRELVEANAAGLAASNALDGDRRRIRQAFDALDAAFVTDDLESQIERDLAFHMSIIEATHDPALRKVGDAIIQLMYGHIRRNLSGLTPNPDRRNALRQQHRILFDAIMTRDAAAASAAAADHMRYVREQGKLPLIGEATA
;
A
#
# COMPACT_ATOMS: atom_id res chain seq x y z
N MET A 1 -31.75 24.67 61.58
CA MET A 1 -32.35 24.76 60.24
C MET A 1 -31.26 25.28 59.31
N THR A 2 -30.91 24.68 58.17
CA THR A 2 -31.38 23.42 57.53
C THR A 2 -30.36 22.95 56.47
N ASN A 3 -30.19 21.63 56.33
CA ASN A 3 -30.02 20.79 55.11
C ASN A 3 -29.85 21.46 53.72
N ASN A 4 -29.14 20.91 52.71
CA ASN A 4 -28.18 19.78 52.61
C ASN A 4 -27.35 19.94 51.26
N PRO A 5 -26.78 18.95 50.51
CA PRO A 5 -25.36 19.05 50.14
C PRO A 5 -24.95 18.80 48.65
N TYR A 6 -23.70 19.20 48.30
CA TYR A 6 -22.82 18.61 47.25
C TYR A 6 -23.27 18.71 45.77
N PRO A 7 -22.34 18.77 44.77
CA PRO A 7 -21.17 17.88 44.60
C PRO A 7 -19.79 18.55 44.50
N ALA A 8 -18.76 17.89 45.04
CA ALA A 8 -17.35 18.31 45.00
C ALA A 8 -16.46 17.32 44.21
N LEU A 9 -16.89 16.96 43.00
CA LEU A 9 -16.22 15.98 42.13
C LEU A 9 -15.70 16.55 40.80
N ALA A 10 -16.10 17.75 40.41
CA ALA A 10 -15.65 18.38 39.16
C ALA A 10 -14.21 18.94 39.26
N ASP A 11 -13.93 19.77 40.27
CA ASP A 11 -12.69 20.56 40.32
C ASP A 11 -11.41 19.71 40.42
N ARG A 12 -11.46 18.54 41.08
CA ARG A 12 -10.32 17.62 41.15
C ARG A 12 -10.01 16.96 39.80
N ALA A 13 -11.01 16.75 38.95
CA ALA A 13 -10.78 16.23 37.60
C ALA A 13 -10.06 17.27 36.74
N TRP A 14 -10.54 18.53 36.76
CA TRP A 14 -9.93 19.63 36.02
C TRP A 14 -8.53 20.01 36.52
N SER A 15 -8.28 19.97 37.85
CA SER A 15 -6.93 20.22 38.38
C SER A 15 -5.91 19.17 37.94
N HIS A 16 -6.32 17.90 37.84
CA HIS A 16 -5.43 16.83 37.35
C HIS A 16 -5.23 16.89 35.83
N LEU A 17 -6.27 17.19 35.04
CA LEU A 17 -6.15 17.35 33.58
C LEU A 17 -5.25 18.55 33.22
N ALA A 18 -5.41 19.69 33.90
CA ALA A 18 -4.53 20.84 33.72
C ALA A 18 -3.07 20.55 34.13
N ALA A 19 -2.85 19.69 35.14
CA ALA A 19 -1.51 19.27 35.53
C ALA A 19 -0.86 18.34 34.49
N THR A 20 -1.56 17.32 33.96
CA THR A 20 -1.01 16.47 32.89
C THR A 20 -0.80 17.23 31.59
N CYS A 21 -1.72 18.12 31.18
CA CYS A 21 -1.50 18.97 30.00
C CYS A 21 -0.26 19.86 30.16
N ARG A 22 -0.04 20.47 31.34
CA ARG A 22 1.20 21.24 31.58
C ARG A 22 2.45 20.37 31.60
N PHE A 23 2.39 19.16 32.15
CA PHE A 23 3.54 18.23 32.16
C PHE A 23 3.90 17.74 30.75
N VAL A 24 2.90 17.46 29.90
CA VAL A 24 3.08 17.09 28.49
C VAL A 24 3.60 18.26 27.66
N ILE A 25 3.09 19.49 27.87
CA ILE A 25 3.61 20.69 27.19
C ILE A 25 5.05 20.99 27.61
N VAL A 26 5.40 20.85 28.89
CA VAL A 26 6.79 21.00 29.35
C VAL A 26 7.72 19.95 28.72
N LEU A 27 7.29 18.68 28.64
CA LEU A 27 8.05 17.63 27.94
C LEU A 27 8.21 17.91 26.45
N LEU A 28 7.17 18.38 25.76
CA LEU A 28 7.24 18.75 24.34
C LEU A 28 8.13 19.98 24.09
N THR A 29 8.10 21.00 24.95
CA THR A 29 9.00 22.15 24.83
C THR A 29 10.46 21.80 25.15
N LEU A 30 10.72 20.91 26.11
CA LEU A 30 12.07 20.44 26.42
C LEU A 30 12.62 19.50 25.33
N ALA A 31 11.74 18.84 24.57
CA ALA A 31 12.10 18.01 23.42
C ALA A 31 12.33 18.79 22.11
N MET A 32 12.07 20.11 22.09
CA MET A 32 12.29 20.97 20.91
C MET A 32 13.35 22.08 21.14
N SER A 33 14.13 22.02 22.23
CA SER A 33 15.12 23.04 22.57
C SER A 33 16.58 22.58 22.42
N THR A 34 16.94 22.00 21.27
CA THR A 34 18.33 21.73 20.88
C THR A 34 18.62 22.13 19.43
N ALA A 35 19.39 23.22 19.28
CA ALA A 35 20.13 23.62 18.08
C ALA A 35 19.38 23.73 16.73
N VAL A 36 18.81 24.91 16.46
CA VAL A 36 18.92 25.51 15.12
C VAL A 36 20.25 26.30 15.09
N PRO A 37 21.23 25.96 14.23
CA PRO A 37 22.47 26.72 14.13
C PRO A 37 22.21 28.04 13.40
N THR A 38 22.38 29.17 14.09
CA THR A 38 22.38 30.49 13.44
C THR A 38 23.65 30.64 12.60
N ALA A 39 23.49 30.89 11.30
CA ALA A 39 24.59 31.10 10.36
C ALA A 39 25.29 32.45 10.61
N ASN A 40 26.15 32.49 11.63
CA ASN A 40 26.90 33.68 11.99
C ASN A 40 28.17 33.76 11.14
N ALA A 41 28.25 34.73 10.23
CA ALA A 41 29.37 34.88 9.30
C ALA A 41 30.63 35.45 10.00
N ALA A 42 31.34 34.58 10.71
CA ALA A 42 32.66 34.84 11.27
C ALA A 42 33.59 33.65 10.97
N GLY A 43 34.80 33.91 10.50
CA GLY A 43 35.76 32.86 10.15
C GLY A 43 36.28 32.13 11.39
N VAL A 44 36.18 30.80 11.39
CA VAL A 44 36.72 29.90 12.44
C VAL A 44 37.61 28.85 11.77
N HIS A 45 38.66 28.42 12.47
CA HIS A 45 39.72 27.56 11.93
C HIS A 45 39.37 26.06 12.02
N ASP A 46 39.89 25.28 11.07
CA ASP A 46 39.80 23.82 11.00
C ASP A 46 40.67 23.13 12.07
N HIS A 47 40.24 23.18 13.34
CA HIS A 47 41.00 22.68 14.50
C HIS A 47 40.18 21.94 15.58
N ASP A 48 38.84 21.87 15.49
CA ASP A 48 37.99 21.34 16.60
C ASP A 48 37.78 19.81 16.60
N HIS A 49 38.17 19.09 15.53
CA HIS A 49 37.97 17.63 15.41
C HIS A 49 39.29 16.86 15.23
N PRO A 50 39.61 15.88 16.10
CA PRO A 50 40.85 15.11 16.04
C PRO A 50 41.10 14.46 14.68
N ARG A 51 42.33 14.60 14.17
CA ARG A 51 42.73 14.06 12.85
C ARG A 51 43.30 12.65 12.98
N VAL A 52 42.66 11.69 12.30
CA VAL A 52 42.96 10.25 12.45
C VAL A 52 43.33 9.65 11.10
N LEU A 53 44.53 9.08 10.98
CA LEU A 53 44.93 8.33 9.78
C LEU A 53 44.77 6.82 10.03
N VAL A 54 43.87 6.20 9.27
CA VAL A 54 43.65 4.75 9.21
C VAL A 54 44.41 4.18 8.03
N VAL A 55 45.38 3.31 8.30
CA VAL A 55 46.16 2.59 7.28
C VAL A 55 45.79 1.11 7.31
N HIS A 56 45.23 0.65 6.20
CA HIS A 56 44.87 -0.75 5.97
C HIS A 56 45.98 -1.48 5.20
N SER A 57 46.37 -2.66 5.67
CA SER A 57 47.46 -3.44 5.04
C SER A 57 47.17 -3.96 3.63
N TYR A 58 45.89 -4.09 3.26
CA TYR A 58 45.48 -4.64 1.96
C TYR A 58 44.46 -3.71 1.30
N HIS A 59 44.09 -4.01 0.06
CA HIS A 59 43.12 -3.24 -0.73
C HIS A 59 41.69 -3.29 -0.19
N GLU A 60 40.94 -2.21 -0.43
CA GLU A 60 39.48 -2.21 -0.48
C GLU A 60 38.98 -3.25 -1.49
N GLY A 61 37.89 -3.94 -1.16
CA GLY A 61 37.38 -5.10 -1.90
C GLY A 61 37.98 -6.44 -1.45
N LEU A 62 38.88 -6.46 -0.45
CA LEU A 62 39.26 -7.69 0.24
C LEU A 62 38.31 -7.90 1.43
N PRO A 63 37.58 -9.03 1.52
CA PRO A 63 36.56 -9.23 2.55
C PRO A 63 37.04 -9.05 4.01
N TRP A 64 38.33 -9.29 4.28
CA TRP A 64 38.95 -9.02 5.57
C TRP A 64 39.01 -7.51 5.87
N THR A 65 39.68 -6.74 5.00
CA THR A 65 39.80 -5.28 5.11
C THR A 65 38.43 -4.60 5.14
N ASP A 66 37.51 -5.01 4.27
CA ASP A 66 36.16 -4.47 4.19
C ASP A 66 35.34 -4.76 5.46
N ALA A 67 35.59 -5.89 6.13
CA ALA A 67 34.94 -6.23 7.39
C ALA A 67 35.54 -5.44 8.58
N VAL A 68 36.87 -5.28 8.65
CA VAL A 68 37.50 -4.42 9.68
C VAL A 68 37.04 -2.96 9.53
N GLN A 69 37.08 -2.41 8.32
CA GLN A 69 36.66 -1.04 8.04
C GLN A 69 35.17 -0.81 8.35
N ARG A 70 34.32 -1.80 8.05
CA ARG A 70 32.88 -1.75 8.35
C ARG A 70 32.61 -1.79 9.85
N GLY A 71 33.13 -2.77 10.58
CA GLY A 71 32.94 -2.87 12.03
C GLY A 71 33.50 -1.66 12.79
N PHE A 72 34.59 -1.07 12.28
CA PHE A 72 35.13 0.20 12.75
C PHE A 72 34.15 1.37 12.52
N ARG A 73 33.65 1.57 11.29
CA ARG A 73 32.70 2.66 10.98
C ARG A 73 31.35 2.50 11.69
N GLU A 74 30.75 1.31 11.66
CA GLU A 74 29.48 1.00 12.34
C GLU A 74 29.57 1.23 13.86
N SER A 75 30.73 0.96 14.46
CA SER A 75 30.95 1.17 15.90
C SER A 75 31.31 2.61 16.30
N LEU A 76 31.67 3.48 15.35
CA LEU A 76 31.79 4.92 15.58
C LEU A 76 30.41 5.61 15.48
N GLY A 77 29.59 5.22 14.49
CA GLY A 77 28.28 5.84 14.27
C GLY A 77 28.37 7.36 14.14
N GLU A 78 27.49 8.09 14.84
CA GLU A 78 27.47 9.57 14.93
C GLU A 78 28.81 10.17 15.44
N GLN A 79 29.64 9.39 16.16
CA GLN A 79 30.96 9.85 16.60
C GLN A 79 31.94 10.02 15.43
N ALA A 80 31.69 9.37 14.28
CA ALA A 80 32.53 9.53 13.09
C ALA A 80 32.46 10.96 12.51
N GLU A 81 31.34 11.67 12.69
CA GLU A 81 31.18 13.07 12.26
C GLU A 81 32.03 14.04 13.09
N HIS A 82 32.45 13.61 14.29
CA HIS A 82 33.29 14.37 15.22
C HIS A 82 34.79 14.05 15.06
N LEU A 83 35.18 13.31 14.01
CA LEU A 83 36.54 12.84 13.74
C LEU A 83 36.93 13.07 12.29
N ASN A 84 38.10 13.67 12.08
CA ASN A 84 38.68 13.86 10.75
C ASN A 84 39.38 12.56 10.31
N LEU A 85 38.60 11.59 9.80
CA LEU A 85 39.06 10.27 9.39
C LEU A 85 39.65 10.24 7.96
N TYR A 86 40.93 9.91 7.83
CA TYR A 86 41.60 9.65 6.56
C TYR A 86 41.87 8.16 6.41
N PHE A 87 41.64 7.59 5.23
CA PHE A 87 41.87 6.17 4.93
C PHE A 87 42.93 6.03 3.83
N GLU A 88 43.90 5.13 4.03
CA GLU A 88 44.92 4.72 3.06
C GLU A 88 45.07 3.20 3.03
N TYR A 89 45.38 2.65 1.86
CA TYR A 89 45.49 1.19 1.64
C TYR A 89 46.88 0.84 1.07
N LEU A 90 47.60 -0.08 1.70
CA LEU A 90 48.96 -0.48 1.27
C LEU A 90 48.97 -1.49 0.12
N ASP A 91 47.86 -2.20 -0.08
CA ASP A 91 47.73 -3.35 -0.98
C ASP A 91 48.91 -4.35 -0.91
N ALA A 92 49.37 -4.66 0.31
CA ALA A 92 50.58 -5.45 0.53
C ALA A 92 50.51 -6.87 -0.09
N LEU A 93 49.30 -7.44 -0.23
CA LEU A 93 49.11 -8.75 -0.87
C LEU A 93 49.34 -8.74 -2.38
N ARG A 94 49.12 -7.61 -3.08
CA ARG A 94 49.42 -7.49 -4.52
C ARG A 94 50.78 -6.86 -4.80
N THR A 95 51.36 -6.14 -3.83
CA THR A 95 52.66 -5.44 -3.99
C THR A 95 53.86 -6.17 -3.40
N ALA A 96 53.68 -7.28 -2.68
CA ALA A 96 54.74 -8.13 -2.11
C ALA A 96 55.68 -8.76 -3.18
N GLY A 97 56.55 -7.94 -3.75
CA GLY A 97 57.45 -8.27 -4.85
C GLY A 97 58.00 -7.05 -5.61
N THR A 98 57.44 -5.84 -5.43
CA THR A 98 57.90 -4.62 -6.11
C THR A 98 59.27 -4.11 -5.66
N GLY A 99 59.76 -4.58 -4.50
CA GLY A 99 61.11 -4.37 -3.99
C GLY A 99 61.35 -3.00 -3.32
N PRO A 100 62.49 -2.82 -2.64
CA PRO A 100 62.68 -1.76 -1.64
C PRO A 100 62.53 -0.32 -2.16
N ARG A 101 62.84 -0.08 -3.45
CA ARG A 101 62.67 1.26 -4.06
C ARG A 101 61.20 1.66 -4.22
N ALA A 102 60.30 0.71 -4.43
CA ALA A 102 58.86 1.00 -4.52
C ALA A 102 58.29 1.29 -3.13
N GLU A 103 58.71 0.53 -2.12
CA GLU A 103 58.35 0.73 -0.72
C GLU A 103 58.82 2.10 -0.20
N GLU A 104 60.09 2.48 -0.44
CA GLU A 104 60.63 3.81 -0.08
C GLU A 104 59.88 4.96 -0.80
N ALA A 105 59.55 4.80 -2.09
CA ALA A 105 58.79 5.79 -2.85
C ALA A 105 57.33 5.94 -2.35
N PHE A 106 56.73 4.87 -1.85
CA PHE A 106 55.42 4.92 -1.18
C PHE A 106 55.53 5.60 0.19
N VAL A 107 56.53 5.24 1.01
CA VAL A 107 56.83 5.85 2.31
C VAL A 107 56.94 7.37 2.21
N GLN A 108 57.72 7.88 1.24
CA GLN A 108 57.88 9.33 1.07
C GLN A 108 56.55 10.00 0.73
N ARG A 109 55.76 9.44 -0.20
CA ARG A 109 54.46 9.99 -0.59
C ARG A 109 53.48 10.09 0.58
N VAL A 110 53.44 9.08 1.45
CA VAL A 110 52.59 9.10 2.65
C VAL A 110 53.07 10.18 3.62
N VAL A 111 54.38 10.28 3.88
CA VAL A 111 54.93 11.32 4.78
C VAL A 111 54.68 12.73 4.21
N GLU A 112 54.92 12.96 2.93
CA GLU A 112 54.69 14.24 2.26
C GLU A 112 53.21 14.64 2.25
N ARG A 113 52.30 13.69 2.04
CA ARG A 113 50.85 13.93 2.00
C ARG A 113 50.26 14.24 3.38
N TYR A 114 50.69 13.54 4.43
CA TYR A 114 50.02 13.54 5.73
C TYR A 114 50.74 14.31 6.85
N ARG A 115 52.06 14.48 6.79
CA ARG A 115 52.81 15.29 7.78
C ARG A 115 52.29 16.74 7.89
N PRO A 116 51.85 17.43 6.82
CA PRO A 116 51.30 18.79 6.93
C PRO A 116 49.97 18.90 7.67
N LEU A 117 49.28 17.78 7.95
CA LEU A 117 47.94 17.78 8.54
C LEU A 117 47.94 17.72 10.09
N ASP A 118 49.11 17.56 10.73
CA ASP A 118 49.26 17.39 12.19
C ASP A 118 48.30 16.33 12.79
N LEU A 119 48.43 15.09 12.30
CA LEU A 119 47.60 13.96 12.73
C LEU A 119 47.66 13.73 14.24
N ASP A 120 46.51 13.51 14.88
CA ASP A 120 46.41 13.27 16.32
C ASP A 120 46.53 11.80 16.70
N ILE A 121 45.99 10.90 15.87
CA ILE A 121 45.98 9.46 16.13
C ILE A 121 46.30 8.72 14.84
N LEU A 122 47.19 7.72 14.94
CA LEU A 122 47.49 6.78 13.87
C LEU A 122 46.76 5.45 14.17
N VAL A 123 46.20 4.82 13.14
CA VAL A 123 45.46 3.55 13.26
C VAL A 123 45.96 2.58 12.20
N ALA A 124 46.32 1.36 12.61
CA ALA A 124 46.80 0.29 11.75
C ALA A 124 45.85 -0.92 11.74
N THR A 125 45.65 -1.56 10.58
CA THR A 125 45.08 -2.91 10.52
C THR A 125 46.06 -3.88 9.88
N ASP A 126 46.35 -4.98 10.56
CA ASP A 126 47.31 -6.04 10.22
C ASP A 126 48.80 -5.63 10.25
N ASP A 127 49.65 -6.65 10.23
CA ASP A 127 51.10 -6.57 10.32
C ASP A 127 51.78 -5.57 9.35
N PRO A 128 51.48 -5.51 8.03
CA PRO A 128 52.13 -4.53 7.14
C PRO A 128 51.93 -3.08 7.58
N ALA A 129 50.69 -2.67 7.88
CA ALA A 129 50.37 -1.30 8.31
C ALA A 129 50.94 -0.98 9.69
N TYR A 130 50.90 -1.93 10.63
CA TYR A 130 51.47 -1.72 11.96
C TYR A 130 53.00 -1.57 11.89
N ASN A 131 53.69 -2.43 11.13
CA ASN A 131 55.14 -2.33 10.96
C ASN A 131 55.54 -1.05 10.20
N LEU A 132 54.78 -0.64 9.18
CA LEU A 132 54.98 0.61 8.46
C LEU A 132 54.83 1.82 9.38
N LEU A 133 53.67 1.97 10.05
CA LEU A 133 53.41 3.12 10.92
C LEU A 133 54.40 3.19 12.08
N ARG A 134 54.80 2.05 12.66
CA ARG A 134 55.88 2.02 13.68
C ARG A 134 57.22 2.50 13.12
N ALA A 135 57.55 2.19 11.87
CA ALA A 135 58.82 2.60 11.24
C ALA A 135 58.83 4.07 10.77
N ILE A 136 57.68 4.65 10.42
CA ILE A 136 57.59 6.03 9.91
C ILE A 136 57.05 7.04 10.94
N ARG A 137 56.64 6.61 12.14
CA ARG A 137 55.99 7.46 13.17
C ARG A 137 56.66 8.82 13.37
N ASP A 138 57.96 8.84 13.66
CA ASP A 138 58.68 10.10 13.96
C ASP A 138 58.94 10.96 12.70
N ARG A 139 58.80 10.38 11.50
CA ARG A 139 58.77 11.10 10.22
C ARG A 139 57.37 11.63 9.88
N LEU A 140 56.31 10.98 10.36
CA LEU A 140 54.92 11.26 10.01
C LEU A 140 54.20 12.13 11.05
N ALA A 141 54.13 11.67 12.30
CA ALA A 141 53.39 12.27 13.41
C ALA A 141 54.14 11.98 14.74
N PRO A 142 55.16 12.79 15.10
CA PRO A 142 56.06 12.52 16.22
C PRO A 142 55.32 12.40 17.56
N GLY A 143 55.59 11.33 18.32
CA GLY A 143 55.01 11.10 19.66
C GLY A 143 53.50 10.79 19.70
N LYS A 144 52.72 11.13 18.67
CA LYS A 144 51.27 10.85 18.56
C LYS A 144 51.00 9.32 18.64
N PRO A 145 49.91 8.86 19.26
CA PRO A 145 49.65 7.43 19.52
C PRO A 145 49.37 6.60 18.26
N ILE A 146 49.75 5.31 18.31
CA ILE A 146 49.32 4.29 17.33
C ILE A 146 48.32 3.33 18.01
N LEU A 147 47.14 3.17 17.41
CA LEU A 147 46.23 2.06 17.66
C LEU A 147 46.40 0.96 16.60
N PHE A 148 46.25 -0.32 16.96
CA PHE A 148 46.29 -1.43 16.01
C PHE A 148 45.24 -2.51 16.26
N ALA A 149 44.85 -3.22 15.20
CA ALA A 149 44.07 -4.47 15.23
C ALA A 149 44.59 -5.44 14.15
N GLY A 150 44.22 -6.72 14.22
CA GLY A 150 44.62 -7.73 13.20
C GLY A 150 46.11 -8.08 13.17
N VAL A 151 46.90 -7.69 14.17
CA VAL A 151 48.35 -7.97 14.21
C VAL A 151 48.58 -9.36 14.78
N ASN A 152 49.20 -10.23 13.99
CA ASN A 152 49.24 -11.68 14.20
C ASN A 152 50.16 -12.08 15.37
N ASN A 153 49.61 -12.84 16.32
CA ASN A 153 50.32 -13.46 17.45
C ASN A 153 51.14 -12.48 18.34
N ILE A 154 50.83 -11.18 18.31
CA ILE A 154 51.54 -10.19 19.12
C ILE A 154 51.27 -10.38 20.63
N ARG A 155 52.34 -10.33 21.43
CA ARG A 155 52.33 -10.49 22.90
C ARG A 155 52.81 -9.22 23.59
N GLU A 156 52.57 -9.12 24.89
CA GLU A 156 53.14 -8.03 25.71
C GLU A 156 54.67 -7.97 25.61
N GLU A 157 55.32 -9.14 25.48
CA GLU A 157 56.75 -9.32 25.21
C GLU A 157 57.24 -8.48 24.00
N ASN A 158 56.41 -8.36 22.95
CA ASN A 158 56.73 -7.61 21.73
C ASN A 158 56.46 -6.11 21.85
N LEU A 159 55.84 -5.66 22.96
CA LEU A 159 55.55 -4.26 23.27
C LEU A 159 56.50 -3.70 24.35
N ILE A 160 57.43 -4.51 24.87
CA ILE A 160 58.51 -4.05 25.76
C ILE A 160 59.42 -3.08 25.00
N GLY A 161 59.67 -1.90 25.57
CA GLY A 161 60.44 -0.84 24.93
C GLY A 161 59.71 -0.09 23.81
N VAL A 162 58.46 -0.46 23.49
CA VAL A 162 57.60 0.27 22.56
C VAL A 162 56.63 1.14 23.36
N GLU A 163 56.73 2.46 23.21
CA GLU A 163 55.87 3.44 23.88
C GLU A 163 54.88 4.11 22.92
N GLY A 164 53.74 4.55 23.44
CA GLY A 164 52.73 5.25 22.64
C GLY A 164 51.96 4.34 21.66
N VAL A 165 51.86 3.05 21.96
CA VAL A 165 51.10 2.05 21.18
C VAL A 165 50.13 1.29 22.09
N ALA A 166 48.91 1.05 21.62
CA ALA A 166 47.94 0.11 22.19
C ALA A 166 47.15 -0.59 21.09
N GLY A 167 46.49 -1.72 21.36
CA GLY A 167 45.71 -2.40 20.31
C GLY A 167 45.12 -3.74 20.71
N ILE A 168 44.60 -4.46 19.72
CA ILE A 168 44.02 -5.80 19.86
C ILE A 168 44.94 -6.84 19.21
N ALA A 169 45.23 -7.93 19.91
CA ALA A 169 45.94 -9.07 19.34
C ALA A 169 45.05 -9.80 18.33
N GLU A 170 45.59 -10.25 17.19
CA GLU A 170 45.00 -11.38 16.47
C GLU A 170 45.64 -12.69 16.97
N THR A 171 44.88 -13.41 17.78
CA THR A 171 45.27 -14.73 18.31
C THR A 171 44.06 -15.66 18.21
N PRO A 172 44.03 -16.60 17.25
CA PRO A 172 42.97 -17.60 17.15
C PRO A 172 43.01 -18.57 18.35
N ASP A 173 41.85 -18.89 18.92
CA ASP A 173 41.76 -19.87 20.01
C ASP A 173 41.63 -21.30 19.45
N PHE A 174 42.78 -21.85 19.10
CA PHE A 174 42.90 -23.24 18.64
C PHE A 174 42.52 -24.23 19.73
N THR A 175 42.82 -23.95 21.01
CA THR A 175 42.52 -24.86 22.13
C THR A 175 41.01 -25.03 22.30
N ALA A 176 40.25 -23.93 22.32
CA ALA A 176 38.79 -23.97 22.38
C ALA A 176 38.16 -24.67 21.17
N THR A 177 38.71 -24.45 19.97
CA THR A 177 38.20 -25.09 18.74
C THR A 177 38.48 -26.60 18.73
N LEU A 178 39.70 -27.04 19.05
CA LEU A 178 40.06 -28.46 19.09
C LEU A 178 39.34 -29.21 20.22
N ALA A 179 39.19 -28.61 21.40
CA ALA A 179 38.42 -29.21 22.49
C ALA A 179 36.92 -29.34 22.14
N LEU A 180 36.36 -28.38 21.40
CA LEU A 180 35.01 -28.51 20.84
C LEU A 180 34.93 -29.64 19.81
N MET A 181 35.92 -29.77 18.92
CA MET A 181 35.97 -30.85 17.92
C MET A 181 35.99 -32.23 18.57
N GLN A 182 36.76 -32.42 19.66
CA GLN A 182 36.73 -33.64 20.47
C GLN A 182 35.36 -33.89 21.10
N ARG A 183 34.69 -32.86 21.62
CA ARG A 183 33.36 -32.98 22.24
C ARG A 183 32.26 -33.32 21.23
N LEU A 184 32.38 -32.84 20.00
CA LEU A 184 31.41 -33.09 18.92
C LEU A 184 31.67 -34.40 18.18
N HIS A 185 32.93 -34.88 18.13
CA HIS A 185 33.34 -36.07 17.38
C HIS A 185 34.31 -36.96 18.18
N PRO A 186 33.87 -37.55 19.31
CA PRO A 186 34.76 -38.26 20.24
C PRO A 186 35.50 -39.47 19.63
N ASP A 187 34.95 -40.10 18.59
CA ASP A 187 35.54 -41.26 17.92
C ASP A 187 36.54 -40.88 16.80
N ARG A 188 36.62 -39.59 16.41
CA ARG A 188 37.50 -39.13 15.32
C ARG A 188 38.84 -38.67 15.87
N LYS A 189 39.94 -39.23 15.35
CA LYS A 189 41.29 -38.98 15.87
C LYS A 189 42.27 -38.38 14.86
N LYS A 190 41.97 -38.43 13.55
CA LYS A 190 42.83 -37.83 12.51
C LYS A 190 42.38 -36.40 12.20
N LEU A 191 43.33 -35.49 12.01
CA LEU A 191 43.08 -34.09 11.68
C LEU A 191 43.95 -33.64 10.51
N TYR A 192 43.32 -33.31 9.38
CA TYR A 192 44.00 -32.77 8.20
C TYR A 192 44.04 -31.23 8.28
N VAL A 193 45.22 -30.66 8.45
CA VAL A 193 45.42 -29.21 8.54
C VAL A 193 45.77 -28.66 7.16
N ILE A 194 44.85 -27.92 6.54
CA ILE A 194 45.03 -27.35 5.20
C ILE A 194 45.68 -25.97 5.30
N GLY A 195 46.80 -25.80 4.58
CA GLY A 195 47.74 -24.70 4.74
C GLY A 195 48.28 -24.13 3.44
N ASP A 196 49.07 -23.05 3.59
CA ASP A 196 49.74 -22.37 2.48
C ASP A 196 51.23 -22.17 2.77
N THR A 197 51.90 -21.33 1.98
CA THR A 197 53.35 -21.06 2.06
C THR A 197 53.71 -19.84 2.92
N THR A 198 52.75 -19.19 3.58
CA THR A 198 52.99 -17.95 4.31
C THR A 198 53.70 -18.14 5.66
N ARG A 199 54.38 -17.09 6.12
CA ARG A 199 54.94 -17.05 7.50
C ARG A 199 53.83 -17.08 8.55
N THR A 200 52.67 -16.48 8.25
CA THR A 200 51.48 -16.49 9.10
C THR A 200 50.96 -17.91 9.30
N PHE A 201 50.82 -18.71 8.23
CA PHE A 201 50.48 -20.13 8.35
C PHE A 201 51.48 -20.90 9.23
N ALA A 202 52.79 -20.69 9.05
CA ALA A 202 53.80 -21.36 9.86
C ALA A 202 53.73 -21.00 11.36
N SER A 203 53.47 -19.73 11.69
CA SER A 203 53.25 -19.27 13.08
C SER A 203 51.99 -19.89 13.69
N ASN A 204 50.88 -19.87 12.94
CA ASN A 204 49.59 -20.39 13.39
C ASN A 204 49.58 -21.92 13.48
N LEU A 205 50.35 -22.62 12.64
CA LEU A 205 50.58 -24.06 12.74
C LEU A 205 51.31 -24.43 14.03
N ALA A 206 52.41 -23.74 14.39
CA ALA A 206 53.12 -24.00 15.64
C ALA A 206 52.22 -23.74 16.88
N ALA A 207 51.33 -22.74 16.82
CA ALA A 207 50.34 -22.49 17.86
C ALA A 207 49.26 -23.59 17.92
N LEU A 208 48.78 -24.08 16.76
CA LEU A 208 47.81 -25.16 16.63
C LEU A 208 48.38 -26.52 17.12
N GLU A 209 49.64 -26.82 16.81
CA GLU A 209 50.38 -27.98 17.31
C GLU A 209 50.57 -27.91 18.82
N THR A 210 50.94 -26.73 19.35
CA THR A 210 51.06 -26.49 20.80
C THR A 210 49.72 -26.68 21.51
N ALA A 211 48.63 -26.13 20.96
CA ALA A 211 47.28 -26.32 21.49
C ALA A 211 46.89 -27.80 21.50
N ASN A 212 47.12 -28.53 20.40
CA ASN A 212 46.83 -29.96 20.29
C ASN A 212 47.59 -30.80 21.34
N ALA A 213 48.86 -30.48 21.59
CA ALA A 213 49.68 -31.15 22.60
C ALA A 213 49.19 -30.93 24.05
N THR A 214 48.39 -29.90 24.32
CA THR A 214 47.79 -29.65 25.65
C THR A 214 46.44 -30.34 25.87
N LEU A 215 45.86 -31.00 24.85
CA LEU A 215 44.57 -31.66 24.95
C LEU A 215 44.65 -33.01 25.69
N PRO A 216 43.56 -33.48 26.34
CA PRO A 216 43.53 -34.79 26.99
C PRO A 216 43.73 -36.00 26.04
N ALA A 217 43.47 -35.82 24.74
CA ALA A 217 43.63 -36.84 23.70
C ALA A 217 44.03 -36.18 22.36
N PRO A 218 45.31 -35.82 22.15
CA PRO A 218 45.77 -35.10 20.96
C PRO A 218 45.39 -35.78 19.64
N PHE A 219 45.04 -34.99 18.64
CA PHE A 219 44.76 -35.45 17.28
C PHE A 219 46.04 -35.86 16.55
N ASP A 220 45.93 -36.90 15.72
CA ASP A 220 46.93 -37.31 14.73
C ASP A 220 46.88 -36.33 13.54
N MET A 221 47.85 -35.41 13.47
CA MET A 221 47.84 -34.28 12.54
C MET A 221 48.57 -34.58 11.23
N THR A 222 47.84 -34.49 10.11
CA THR A 222 48.40 -34.53 8.75
C THR A 222 48.38 -33.13 8.14
N ILE A 223 49.55 -32.54 7.87
CA ILE A 223 49.67 -31.20 7.31
C ILE A 223 49.60 -31.26 5.78
N VAL A 224 48.66 -30.53 5.19
CA VAL A 224 48.44 -30.41 3.74
C VAL A 224 48.75 -28.96 3.34
N ALA A 225 50.02 -28.68 3.09
CA ALA A 225 50.53 -27.35 2.72
C ALA A 225 51.49 -27.42 1.53
N ARG A 226 51.74 -26.27 0.88
CA ARG A 226 52.59 -26.13 -0.33
C ARG A 226 52.09 -26.89 -1.59
N GLN A 227 50.81 -27.23 -1.63
CA GLN A 227 50.15 -27.88 -2.77
C GLN A 227 49.32 -26.87 -3.58
N LYS A 228 49.04 -27.18 -4.86
CA LYS A 228 48.04 -26.42 -5.64
C LYS A 228 46.63 -26.79 -5.16
N LEU A 229 45.66 -25.89 -5.37
CA LEU A 229 44.27 -26.12 -5.01
C LEU A 229 43.69 -27.42 -5.59
N ASP A 230 44.06 -27.78 -6.83
CA ASP A 230 43.62 -29.02 -7.47
C ASP A 230 44.22 -30.29 -6.83
N ASP A 231 45.46 -30.24 -6.34
CA ASP A 231 46.10 -31.32 -5.59
C ASP A 231 45.38 -31.51 -4.23
N VAL A 232 45.15 -30.40 -3.51
CA VAL A 232 44.42 -30.40 -2.24
C VAL A 232 42.99 -30.94 -2.43
N ARG A 233 42.33 -30.56 -3.53
CA ARG A 233 41.00 -31.09 -3.91
C ARG A 233 41.06 -32.61 -4.11
N ALA A 234 42.02 -33.11 -4.89
CA ALA A 234 42.20 -34.53 -5.13
C ALA A 234 42.51 -35.32 -3.84
N GLN A 235 43.28 -34.73 -2.91
CA GLN A 235 43.55 -35.33 -1.60
C GLN A 235 42.30 -35.34 -0.71
N MET A 236 41.55 -34.23 -0.63
CA MET A 236 40.35 -34.09 0.22
C MET A 236 39.14 -34.90 -0.25
N ALA A 237 39.10 -35.32 -1.52
CA ALA A 237 38.12 -36.28 -2.03
C ALA A 237 38.30 -37.70 -1.43
N ASN A 238 39.52 -38.06 -1.00
CA ASN A 238 39.91 -39.43 -0.65
C ASN A 238 40.31 -39.61 0.82
N ILE A 239 40.01 -38.65 1.71
CA ILE A 239 40.38 -38.75 3.13
C ILE A 239 39.54 -39.80 3.90
N PRO A 240 40.11 -40.43 4.95
CA PRO A 240 39.41 -41.43 5.76
C PRO A 240 38.11 -40.93 6.42
N GLY A 241 37.15 -41.84 6.61
CA GLY A 241 35.87 -41.54 7.27
C GLY A 241 35.97 -41.16 8.75
N ASP A 242 37.10 -41.43 9.41
CA ASP A 242 37.40 -41.05 10.80
C ASP A 242 38.18 -39.73 10.94
N ALA A 243 38.35 -39.00 9.84
CA ALA A 243 39.08 -37.74 9.79
C ALA A 243 38.21 -36.51 10.09
N LEU A 244 38.86 -35.44 10.52
CA LEU A 244 38.38 -34.06 10.53
C LEU A 244 39.32 -33.19 9.68
N ILE A 245 38.84 -32.03 9.23
CA ILE A 245 39.67 -31.03 8.52
C ILE A 245 39.74 -29.75 9.36
N PHE A 246 40.92 -29.15 9.46
CA PHE A 246 41.11 -27.77 9.92
C PHE A 246 41.60 -26.91 8.74
N LEU A 247 40.78 -25.95 8.31
CA LEU A 247 41.12 -25.04 7.21
C LEU A 247 41.76 -23.76 7.78
N MET A 248 43.01 -23.49 7.39
CA MET A 248 43.79 -22.35 7.91
C MET A 248 44.49 -21.55 6.82
N GLY A 249 45.02 -22.19 5.77
CA GLY A 249 45.69 -21.51 4.65
C GLY A 249 44.86 -21.37 3.39
N ARG A 250 45.34 -20.52 2.48
CA ARG A 250 44.81 -20.34 1.11
C ARG A 250 45.76 -21.00 0.10
N PRO A 251 45.47 -22.23 -0.39
CA PRO A 251 46.29 -22.84 -1.44
C PRO A 251 46.31 -22.00 -2.72
N GLN A 252 47.33 -22.22 -3.54
CA GLN A 252 47.56 -21.44 -4.76
C GLN A 252 46.80 -22.02 -5.97
N ASP A 253 46.42 -21.13 -6.90
CA ASP A 253 45.94 -21.51 -8.23
C ASP A 253 47.09 -22.02 -9.13
N ASP A 254 46.76 -22.45 -10.35
CA ASP A 254 47.76 -22.89 -11.33
C ASP A 254 48.77 -21.80 -11.77
N ARG A 255 48.43 -20.52 -11.52
CA ARG A 255 49.23 -19.33 -11.87
C ARG A 255 50.08 -18.84 -10.69
N GLY A 256 49.94 -19.43 -9.50
CA GLY A 256 50.67 -19.08 -8.28
C GLY A 256 49.97 -18.06 -7.36
N ASN A 257 48.76 -17.60 -7.70
CA ASN A 257 48.00 -16.65 -6.89
C ASN A 257 47.32 -17.34 -5.70
N LEU A 258 47.16 -16.64 -4.58
CA LEU A 258 46.39 -17.13 -3.43
C LEU A 258 44.88 -17.07 -3.73
N VAL A 259 44.20 -18.21 -3.68
CA VAL A 259 42.75 -18.30 -3.91
C VAL A 259 41.97 -17.75 -2.71
N THR A 260 40.77 -17.20 -2.92
CA THR A 260 40.02 -16.53 -1.85
C THR A 260 39.51 -17.53 -0.79
N GLY A 261 39.50 -17.16 0.49
CA GLY A 261 39.03 -18.03 1.58
C GLY A 261 37.60 -18.59 1.35
N PRO A 262 36.61 -17.74 1.03
CA PRO A 262 35.26 -18.15 0.62
C PRO A 262 35.17 -19.15 -0.53
N GLU A 263 36.14 -19.16 -1.44
CA GLU A 263 36.18 -20.02 -2.63
C GLU A 263 36.83 -21.36 -2.31
N VAL A 264 37.97 -21.34 -1.60
CA VAL A 264 38.62 -22.54 -1.05
C VAL A 264 37.63 -23.33 -0.18
N ALA A 265 36.93 -22.67 0.75
CA ALA A 265 35.94 -23.35 1.61
C ALA A 265 34.83 -24.03 0.80
N ARG A 266 34.26 -23.36 -0.21
CA ARG A 266 33.20 -23.92 -1.06
C ARG A 266 33.68 -25.11 -1.87
N LEU A 267 34.84 -25.00 -2.51
CA LEU A 267 35.41 -26.06 -3.34
C LEU A 267 35.75 -27.31 -2.51
N LEU A 268 36.34 -27.13 -1.33
CA LEU A 268 36.63 -28.25 -0.43
C LEU A 268 35.35 -28.88 0.14
N SER A 269 34.39 -28.07 0.60
CA SER A 269 33.13 -28.56 1.17
C SER A 269 32.24 -29.30 0.16
N GLY A 270 32.32 -28.94 -1.13
CA GLY A 270 31.68 -29.67 -2.23
C GLY A 270 32.43 -30.94 -2.66
N THR A 271 33.71 -31.09 -2.29
CA THR A 271 34.56 -32.23 -2.66
C THR A 271 34.61 -33.30 -1.58
N THR A 272 34.58 -32.91 -0.30
CA THR A 272 34.75 -33.83 0.83
C THR A 272 33.44 -34.14 1.56
N THR A 273 33.39 -35.29 2.21
CA THR A 273 32.29 -35.74 3.08
C THR A 273 32.57 -35.55 4.56
N GLN A 274 33.72 -34.99 4.94
CA GLN A 274 34.12 -34.82 6.34
C GLN A 274 33.89 -33.38 6.86
N PRO A 275 33.68 -33.20 8.19
CA PRO A 275 33.55 -31.88 8.79
C PRO A 275 34.81 -31.00 8.62
N ILE A 276 34.62 -29.78 8.14
CA ILE A 276 35.67 -28.74 8.05
C ILE A 276 35.47 -27.72 9.18
N TYR A 277 36.46 -27.57 10.05
CA TYR A 277 36.54 -26.55 11.09
C TYR A 277 37.59 -25.49 10.75
N THR A 278 37.54 -24.32 11.39
CA THR A 278 38.49 -23.21 11.18
C THR A 278 38.47 -22.23 12.35
N GLY A 279 39.37 -21.25 12.35
CA GLY A 279 39.50 -20.20 13.37
C GLY A 279 39.16 -18.78 12.89
N TRP A 280 38.61 -18.61 11.67
CA TRP A 280 38.29 -17.29 11.10
C TRP A 280 36.89 -17.20 10.48
N ASP A 281 36.24 -16.05 10.66
CA ASP A 281 34.88 -15.78 10.15
C ASP A 281 34.77 -15.68 8.62
N PHE A 282 35.81 -15.27 7.90
CA PHE A 282 35.79 -15.15 6.43
C PHE A 282 35.70 -16.49 5.66
N PHE A 283 35.78 -17.63 6.36
CA PHE A 283 35.46 -18.96 5.81
C PHE A 283 34.01 -19.40 6.13
N LEU A 284 33.34 -18.73 7.08
CA LEU A 284 32.02 -19.08 7.58
C LEU A 284 30.93 -18.80 6.53
N GLY A 285 29.87 -19.61 6.52
CA GLY A 285 28.83 -19.53 5.49
C GLY A 285 29.24 -20.05 4.11
N HIS A 286 30.49 -20.47 3.95
CA HIS A 286 31.06 -20.99 2.70
C HIS A 286 31.34 -22.50 2.76
N GLY A 287 30.68 -23.24 3.66
CA GLY A 287 30.75 -24.71 3.73
C GLY A 287 31.64 -25.27 4.84
N VAL A 288 32.18 -24.45 5.73
CA VAL A 288 32.79 -24.89 7.00
C VAL A 288 31.74 -25.02 8.10
N VAL A 289 31.94 -25.93 9.06
CA VAL A 289 31.06 -26.12 10.22
C VAL A 289 31.11 -24.92 11.15
N GLY A 290 32.32 -24.43 11.46
CA GLY A 290 32.55 -23.33 12.37
C GLY A 290 33.80 -23.52 13.24
N GLY A 291 33.82 -22.86 14.39
CA GLY A 291 34.93 -22.89 15.37
C GLY A 291 34.85 -21.74 16.37
N MET A 292 35.92 -21.53 17.16
CA MET A 292 36.11 -20.33 17.97
C MET A 292 36.82 -19.28 17.10
N MET A 293 36.02 -18.41 16.48
CA MET A 293 36.48 -17.54 15.40
C MET A 293 37.08 -16.23 15.89
N VAL A 294 38.21 -15.87 15.31
CA VAL A 294 38.60 -14.47 15.09
C VAL A 294 37.58 -13.85 14.12
N SER A 295 37.15 -12.61 14.39
CA SER A 295 36.30 -11.84 13.49
C SER A 295 36.90 -10.49 13.15
N ALA A 296 37.01 -10.21 11.85
CA ALA A 296 37.48 -8.93 11.32
C ALA A 296 36.59 -7.76 11.77
N GLY A 297 35.27 -7.95 11.73
CA GLY A 297 34.31 -6.94 12.16
C GLY A 297 34.45 -6.58 13.64
N GLU A 298 34.67 -7.56 14.52
CA GLU A 298 34.87 -7.31 15.95
C GLU A 298 36.25 -6.71 16.26
N GLN A 299 37.30 -7.08 15.53
CA GLN A 299 38.60 -6.39 15.57
C GLN A 299 38.43 -4.90 15.23
N GLY A 300 37.66 -4.57 14.18
CA GLY A 300 37.29 -3.20 13.83
C GLY A 300 36.45 -2.50 14.91
N ARG A 301 35.46 -3.18 15.48
CA ARG A 301 34.57 -2.65 16.53
C ARG A 301 35.34 -2.26 17.79
N VAL A 302 36.24 -3.13 18.28
CA VAL A 302 37.08 -2.81 19.45
C VAL A 302 38.11 -1.72 19.13
N LEU A 303 38.61 -1.65 17.90
CA LEU A 303 39.51 -0.58 17.46
C LEU A 303 38.83 0.80 17.48
N ALA A 304 37.56 0.87 17.07
CA ALA A 304 36.72 2.07 17.18
C ALA A 304 36.40 2.42 18.65
N GLU A 305 36.20 1.43 19.51
CA GLU A 305 36.00 1.62 20.96
C GLU A 305 37.25 2.24 21.63
N LEU A 306 38.45 1.76 21.28
CA LEU A 306 39.73 2.33 21.74
C LEU A 306 39.96 3.75 21.18
N LEU A 307 39.67 3.97 19.90
CA LEU A 307 39.76 5.30 19.26
C LEU A 307 38.83 6.31 19.92
N THR A 308 37.58 5.91 20.17
CA THR A 308 36.55 6.72 20.87
C THR A 308 37.04 7.18 22.24
N ARG A 309 37.70 6.29 22.99
CA ARG A 309 38.25 6.62 24.31
C ARG A 309 39.40 7.62 24.23
N LEU A 310 40.33 7.47 23.29
CA LEU A 310 41.39 8.46 23.04
C LEU A 310 40.81 9.83 22.62
N ALA A 311 39.84 9.84 21.68
CA ALA A 311 39.22 11.06 21.18
C ALA A 311 38.44 11.83 22.26
N ARG A 312 37.89 11.13 23.25
CA ARG A 312 37.26 11.73 24.45
C ARG A 312 38.29 12.19 25.51
N GLY A 313 39.59 12.19 25.19
CA GLY A 313 40.65 12.67 26.07
C GLY A 313 41.16 11.67 27.12
N GLU A 314 40.83 10.37 27.01
CA GLU A 314 41.45 9.37 27.88
C GLU A 314 42.92 9.14 27.47
N PRO A 315 43.90 9.31 28.37
CA PRO A 315 45.30 9.10 28.03
C PRO A 315 45.57 7.63 27.74
N LEU A 316 46.39 7.35 26.72
CA LEU A 316 46.74 5.99 26.27
C LEU A 316 47.24 5.07 27.41
N THR A 317 47.85 5.64 28.46
CA THR A 317 48.31 4.91 29.66
C THR A 317 47.19 4.30 30.52
N ARG A 318 45.92 4.65 30.27
CA ARG A 318 44.73 4.01 30.88
C ARG A 318 44.04 3.01 29.96
N LEU A 319 44.40 2.96 28.68
CA LEU A 319 43.91 1.92 27.77
C LEU A 319 44.71 0.62 28.01
N PRO A 320 44.09 -0.56 27.82
CA PRO A 320 44.85 -1.81 27.81
C PRO A 320 45.88 -1.78 26.67
N ARG A 321 47.18 -1.90 27.00
CA ARG A 321 48.27 -1.96 26.01
C ARG A 321 48.05 -3.06 24.98
N LEU A 322 47.50 -4.20 25.40
CA LEU A 322 47.07 -5.28 24.55
C LEU A 322 45.69 -5.78 25.01
N THR A 323 44.73 -5.74 24.10
CA THR A 323 43.39 -6.31 24.31
C THR A 323 43.36 -7.72 23.73
N PRO A 324 42.80 -8.73 24.44
CA PRO A 324 42.61 -10.06 23.88
C PRO A 324 41.76 -10.03 22.61
N SER A 325 42.03 -10.93 21.66
CA SER A 325 41.20 -11.07 20.46
C SER A 325 39.74 -11.34 20.86
N PRO A 326 38.74 -10.62 20.29
CA PRO A 326 37.32 -10.75 20.64
C PRO A 326 36.69 -12.02 20.04
N ASN A 327 37.32 -13.16 20.27
CA ASN A 327 36.97 -14.45 19.67
C ASN A 327 35.59 -14.91 20.14
N ARG A 328 34.80 -15.47 19.22
CA ARG A 328 33.47 -16.04 19.54
C ARG A 328 33.23 -17.34 18.79
N PHE A 329 32.51 -18.26 19.43
CA PHE A 329 32.03 -19.45 18.75
C PHE A 329 31.04 -19.05 17.65
N ALA A 330 31.30 -19.48 16.41
CA ALA A 330 30.43 -19.21 15.28
C ALA A 330 30.32 -20.43 14.35
N PHE A 331 29.11 -20.73 13.88
CA PHE A 331 28.79 -21.93 13.11
C PHE A 331 27.84 -21.67 11.93
N ASP A 332 27.96 -22.47 10.87
CA ASP A 332 27.04 -22.48 9.73
C ASP A 332 25.91 -23.48 9.96
N HIS A 333 24.67 -23.01 10.02
CA HIS A 333 23.48 -23.84 10.24
C HIS A 333 23.34 -24.97 9.21
N VAL A 334 23.71 -24.74 7.95
CA VAL A 334 23.60 -25.73 6.88
C VAL A 334 24.57 -26.88 7.12
N GLN A 335 25.78 -26.59 7.60
CA GLN A 335 26.76 -27.62 7.94
C GLN A 335 26.44 -28.31 9.27
N LEU A 336 25.90 -27.59 10.26
CA LEU A 336 25.37 -28.21 11.49
C LEU A 336 24.29 -29.26 11.17
N GLN A 337 23.35 -28.95 10.25
CA GLN A 337 22.39 -29.94 9.76
C GLN A 337 23.07 -31.10 9.00
N ARG A 338 23.97 -30.79 8.03
CA ARG A 338 24.67 -31.79 7.20
C ARG A 338 25.42 -32.83 8.03
N PHE A 339 26.00 -32.44 9.16
CA PHE A 339 26.75 -33.32 10.05
C PHE A 339 25.97 -33.74 11.31
N ASN A 340 24.65 -33.51 11.35
CA ASN A 340 23.74 -33.88 12.44
C ASN A 340 24.17 -33.36 13.83
N ILE A 341 24.74 -32.15 13.89
CA ILE A 341 25.22 -31.52 15.13
C ILE A 341 24.05 -30.74 15.76
N ALA A 342 23.52 -31.28 16.86
CA ALA A 342 22.43 -30.65 17.60
C ALA A 342 22.85 -29.28 18.18
N PRO A 343 22.02 -28.21 18.07
CA PRO A 343 22.37 -26.89 18.61
C PRO A 343 22.68 -26.88 20.12
N GLY A 344 22.05 -27.76 20.90
CA GLY A 344 22.33 -27.93 22.34
C GLY A 344 23.69 -28.56 22.67
N ALA A 345 24.42 -29.09 21.67
CA ALA A 345 25.79 -29.57 21.83
C ALA A 345 26.84 -28.46 21.61
N LEU A 346 26.43 -27.25 21.22
CA LEU A 346 27.30 -26.09 21.01
C LEU A 346 27.48 -25.29 22.32
N PRO A 347 28.54 -24.47 22.45
CA PRO A 347 28.72 -23.57 23.59
C PRO A 347 27.61 -22.51 23.69
N GLY A 348 27.30 -22.05 24.90
CA GLY A 348 26.40 -20.90 25.11
C GLY A 348 26.98 -19.62 24.47
N GLY A 349 26.10 -18.77 23.92
CA GLY A 349 26.50 -17.54 23.23
C GLY A 349 27.04 -17.73 21.81
N SER A 350 26.99 -18.94 21.25
CA SER A 350 27.44 -19.21 19.88
C SER A 350 26.61 -18.49 18.82
N LEU A 351 27.27 -17.82 17.88
CA LEU A 351 26.66 -17.26 16.68
C LEU A 351 26.32 -18.38 15.69
N ILE A 352 25.11 -18.37 15.12
CA ILE A 352 24.70 -19.34 14.08
C ILE A 352 24.26 -18.58 12.85
N VAL A 353 25.09 -18.61 11.80
CA VAL A 353 24.79 -18.01 10.49
C VAL A 353 24.04 -19.01 9.60
N ASN A 354 23.47 -18.53 8.49
CA ASN A 354 22.66 -19.32 7.54
C ASN A 354 21.46 -20.07 8.16
N ARG A 355 21.05 -19.72 9.39
CA ARG A 355 19.84 -20.27 10.00
C ARG A 355 18.61 -19.75 9.21
N PRO A 356 17.66 -20.61 8.82
CA PRO A 356 16.41 -20.13 8.22
C PRO A 356 15.68 -19.28 9.26
N PRO A 357 15.22 -18.06 8.92
CA PRO A 357 14.58 -17.18 9.89
C PRO A 357 13.25 -17.82 10.35
N GLN A 358 13.07 -17.93 11.66
CA GLN A 358 11.85 -18.51 12.22
C GLN A 358 10.67 -17.54 11.98
N VAL A 359 9.44 -18.07 11.86
CA VAL A 359 8.27 -17.28 11.44
C VAL A 359 8.04 -16.03 12.32
N TRP A 360 8.31 -16.13 13.62
CA TRP A 360 8.22 -15.01 14.56
C TRP A 360 9.41 -14.04 14.51
N GLU A 361 10.57 -14.44 13.98
CA GLU A 361 11.71 -13.55 13.74
C GLU A 361 11.56 -12.79 12.41
N ALA A 362 11.07 -13.48 11.37
CA ALA A 362 10.79 -12.88 10.07
C ALA A 362 9.59 -11.91 10.11
N TYR A 363 8.54 -12.27 10.85
CA TYR A 363 7.27 -11.54 10.88
C TYR A 363 6.75 -11.31 12.31
N PRO A 364 7.51 -10.64 13.20
CA PRO A 364 7.12 -10.48 14.61
C PRO A 364 5.77 -9.76 14.78
N LYS A 365 5.52 -8.71 13.97
CA LYS A 365 4.23 -8.01 13.97
C LYS A 365 3.10 -8.94 13.54
N THR A 366 3.24 -9.63 12.41
CA THR A 366 2.21 -10.55 11.87
C THR A 366 1.96 -11.74 12.78
N PHE A 367 2.99 -12.29 13.43
CA PHE A 367 2.84 -13.37 14.41
C PHE A 367 2.04 -12.90 15.64
N VAL A 368 2.36 -11.72 16.19
CA VAL A 368 1.58 -11.10 17.27
C VAL A 368 0.15 -10.80 16.82
N SER A 369 -0.07 -10.32 15.58
CA SER A 369 -1.40 -10.13 15.02
C SER A 369 -2.18 -11.44 14.88
N ILE A 370 -1.55 -12.55 14.44
CA ILE A 370 -2.19 -13.87 14.36
C ILE A 370 -2.54 -14.40 15.75
N VAL A 371 -1.66 -14.23 16.75
CA VAL A 371 -1.95 -14.60 18.14
C VAL A 371 -3.06 -13.73 18.73
N ALA A 372 -3.07 -12.43 18.46
CA ALA A 372 -4.15 -11.52 18.87
C ALA A 372 -5.48 -11.87 18.19
N ILE A 373 -5.48 -12.20 16.90
CA ILE A 373 -6.65 -12.72 16.16
C ILE A 373 -7.11 -14.06 16.74
N PHE A 374 -6.19 -14.96 17.12
CA PHE A 374 -6.55 -16.24 17.73
C PHE A 374 -7.14 -16.08 19.14
N ILE A 375 -6.61 -15.16 19.95
CA ILE A 375 -7.18 -14.79 21.25
C ILE A 375 -8.54 -14.10 21.05
N LEU A 376 -8.67 -13.21 20.07
CA LEU A 376 -9.94 -12.57 19.70
C LEU A 376 -10.97 -13.59 19.20
N LEU A 377 -10.55 -14.60 18.42
CA LEU A 377 -11.41 -15.70 17.96
C LEU A 377 -11.81 -16.62 19.12
N LEU A 378 -10.93 -16.88 20.09
CA LEU A 378 -11.30 -17.61 21.32
C LEU A 378 -12.23 -16.79 22.21
N ALA A 379 -12.02 -15.48 22.33
CA ALA A 379 -12.91 -14.57 23.04
C ALA A 379 -14.26 -14.45 22.32
N LEU A 380 -14.28 -14.39 20.99
CA LEU A 380 -15.49 -14.39 20.15
C LEU A 380 -16.20 -15.75 20.23
N LEU A 381 -15.49 -16.87 20.27
CA LEU A 381 -16.07 -18.21 20.43
C LEU A 381 -16.65 -18.37 21.84
N GLY A 382 -15.96 -17.86 22.87
CA GLY A 382 -16.46 -17.82 24.25
C GLY A 382 -17.66 -16.89 24.41
N PHE A 383 -17.63 -15.72 23.79
CA PHE A 383 -18.74 -14.78 23.71
C PHE A 383 -19.91 -15.38 22.94
N LEU A 384 -19.70 -16.00 21.78
CA LEU A 384 -20.73 -16.67 20.99
C LEU A 384 -21.30 -17.87 21.76
N ALA A 385 -20.48 -18.66 22.45
CA ALA A 385 -20.95 -19.75 23.31
C ALA A 385 -21.77 -19.22 24.50
N PHE A 386 -21.37 -18.10 25.11
CA PHE A 386 -22.15 -17.40 26.12
C PHE A 386 -23.46 -16.84 25.54
N HIS A 387 -23.42 -16.21 24.37
CA HIS A 387 -24.58 -15.66 23.67
C HIS A 387 -25.51 -16.75 23.13
N MET A 388 -24.99 -17.93 22.79
CA MET A 388 -25.76 -19.14 22.49
C MET A 388 -26.33 -19.77 23.75
N LYS A 389 -25.68 -19.63 24.92
CA LYS A 389 -26.22 -20.08 26.21
C LYS A 389 -27.29 -19.12 26.74
N VAL A 390 -27.14 -17.82 26.52
CA VAL A 390 -28.16 -16.79 26.74
C VAL A 390 -29.29 -16.94 25.73
N LYS A 391 -29.02 -17.08 24.42
CA LYS A 391 -30.03 -17.32 23.39
C LYS A 391 -30.71 -18.67 23.54
N ARG A 392 -30.05 -19.74 24.02
CA ARG A 392 -30.73 -21.00 24.38
C ARG A 392 -31.53 -20.89 25.66
N ARG A 393 -31.17 -20.00 26.60
CA ARG A 393 -32.04 -19.66 27.74
C ARG A 393 -33.25 -18.86 27.27
N ALA A 394 -33.06 -17.80 26.50
CA ALA A 394 -34.14 -16.97 25.96
C ALA A 394 -34.99 -17.69 24.92
N ALA A 395 -34.43 -18.64 24.15
CA ALA A 395 -35.20 -19.48 23.23
C ALA A 395 -35.85 -20.67 23.95
N ALA A 396 -35.25 -21.23 25.01
CA ALA A 396 -35.99 -22.13 25.88
C ALA A 396 -37.08 -21.39 26.67
N GLU A 397 -36.90 -20.10 26.98
CA GLU A 397 -37.91 -19.25 27.60
C GLU A 397 -38.99 -18.88 26.58
N VAL A 398 -38.66 -18.51 25.33
CA VAL A 398 -39.63 -18.20 24.25
C VAL A 398 -40.28 -19.46 23.69
N GLU A 399 -39.63 -20.62 23.68
CA GLU A 399 -40.24 -21.92 23.35
C GLU A 399 -41.12 -22.40 24.49
N ARG A 400 -40.74 -22.15 25.75
CA ARG A 400 -41.61 -22.31 26.92
C ARG A 400 -42.76 -21.32 26.90
N GLU A 401 -42.57 -20.09 26.42
CA GLU A 401 -43.57 -19.01 26.31
C GLU A 401 -44.50 -19.26 25.13
N LEU A 402 -44.02 -19.83 24.01
CA LEU A 402 -44.84 -20.26 22.87
C LEU A 402 -45.57 -21.57 23.14
N THR A 403 -44.95 -22.51 23.85
CA THR A 403 -45.65 -23.72 24.34
C THR A 403 -46.68 -23.33 25.38
N LEU A 404 -46.37 -22.35 26.25
CA LEU A 404 -47.31 -21.74 27.19
C LEU A 404 -48.38 -20.92 26.47
N MET A 405 -48.07 -20.20 25.38
CA MET A 405 -49.03 -19.38 24.61
C MET A 405 -49.96 -20.25 23.78
N GLN A 406 -49.46 -21.31 23.15
CA GLN A 406 -50.26 -22.31 22.45
C GLN A 406 -51.12 -23.08 23.47
N ALA A 407 -50.54 -23.56 24.58
CA ALA A 407 -51.31 -24.18 25.66
C ALA A 407 -52.27 -23.20 26.37
N MET A 408 -52.01 -21.88 26.35
CA MET A 408 -52.94 -20.84 26.82
C MET A 408 -54.08 -20.63 25.83
N MET A 409 -53.83 -20.63 24.52
CA MET A 409 -54.89 -20.57 23.50
C MET A 409 -55.75 -21.83 23.47
N ASP A 410 -55.15 -23.00 23.70
CA ASP A 410 -55.84 -24.29 23.63
C ASP A 410 -56.48 -24.67 24.98
N ALA A 411 -56.04 -24.10 26.10
CA ALA A 411 -56.76 -24.10 27.38
C ALA A 411 -57.78 -22.95 27.51
N ALA A 412 -57.83 -22.00 26.55
CA ALA A 412 -58.83 -20.94 26.50
C ALA A 412 -60.08 -21.41 25.73
N PRO A 413 -61.29 -21.35 26.31
CA PRO A 413 -62.47 -22.01 25.73
C PRO A 413 -63.19 -21.16 24.65
N TYR A 414 -62.47 -20.52 23.69
CA TYR A 414 -63.10 -19.71 22.64
C TYR A 414 -62.37 -19.62 21.25
N PRO A 415 -63.07 -19.23 20.14
CA PRO A 415 -62.56 -19.22 18.74
C PRO A 415 -61.74 -18.01 18.22
N MET A 416 -60.76 -18.20 17.31
CA MET A 416 -59.96 -17.09 16.70
C MET A 416 -59.64 -17.22 15.17
N PHE A 417 -59.45 -16.10 14.44
CA PHE A 417 -59.17 -16.06 12.98
C PHE A 417 -58.30 -14.86 12.46
N PHE A 418 -58.11 -14.73 11.12
CA PHE A 418 -57.34 -13.65 10.45
C PHE A 418 -57.73 -13.53 8.94
N LYS A 419 -57.61 -12.34 8.30
CA LYS A 419 -58.02 -12.05 6.90
C LYS A 419 -57.11 -11.06 6.16
N ASP A 420 -57.18 -11.06 4.83
CA ASP A 420 -56.68 -9.97 3.97
C ASP A 420 -57.76 -8.90 3.65
N THR A 421 -57.38 -7.85 2.91
CA THR A 421 -58.22 -6.68 2.59
C THR A 421 -59.12 -6.81 1.35
N ALA A 422 -58.85 -7.76 0.44
CA ALA A 422 -59.80 -8.19 -0.59
C ALA A 422 -60.77 -9.30 -0.07
N LEU A 423 -60.58 -9.76 1.18
CA LEU A 423 -61.53 -10.32 2.18
C LEU A 423 -61.52 -11.85 2.47
N ILE A 424 -60.48 -12.60 2.07
CA ILE A 424 -60.34 -14.06 2.28
C ILE A 424 -59.72 -14.38 3.67
N TYR A 425 -59.80 -15.64 4.12
CA TYR A 425 -59.47 -16.12 5.48
C TYR A 425 -58.11 -16.84 5.56
N GLN A 426 -57.57 -17.05 6.79
CA GLN A 426 -56.27 -17.73 7.02
C GLN A 426 -56.24 -18.86 8.09
N ARG A 427 -56.14 -18.56 9.40
CA ARG A 427 -55.61 -19.50 10.44
C ARG A 427 -56.54 -19.65 11.65
N VAL A 428 -56.60 -20.84 12.28
CA VAL A 428 -57.63 -21.23 13.28
C VAL A 428 -57.12 -22.20 14.38
N ASN A 429 -57.74 -22.18 15.57
CA ASN A 429 -57.57 -23.14 16.68
C ASN A 429 -58.71 -24.20 16.71
N ASP A 430 -58.61 -25.20 17.59
CA ASP A 430 -59.56 -26.33 17.61
C ASP A 430 -60.98 -25.90 18.00
N ALA A 431 -61.11 -25.02 19.00
CA ALA A 431 -62.40 -24.44 19.39
C ALA A 431 -63.12 -23.70 18.24
N PHE A 432 -62.39 -23.20 17.23
CA PHE A 432 -62.99 -22.59 16.03
C PHE A 432 -63.54 -23.62 15.04
N LEU A 433 -62.91 -24.78 14.92
CA LEU A 433 -63.40 -25.86 14.06
C LEU A 433 -64.67 -26.50 14.65
N ASP A 434 -64.69 -26.74 15.96
CA ASP A 434 -65.86 -27.23 16.69
C ASP A 434 -67.00 -26.19 16.72
N PHE A 435 -66.68 -24.89 16.70
CA PHE A 435 -67.67 -23.79 16.65
C PHE A 435 -68.31 -23.60 15.27
N LEU A 436 -67.70 -24.06 14.16
CA LEU A 436 -68.28 -23.94 12.80
C LEU A 436 -68.61 -25.28 12.10
N GLY A 437 -68.16 -26.41 12.64
CA GLY A 437 -68.62 -27.75 12.22
C GLY A 437 -68.09 -28.17 10.85
N LYS A 438 -66.81 -27.91 10.57
CA LYS A 438 -66.14 -28.20 9.29
C LYS A 438 -64.80 -28.88 9.49
N THR A 439 -64.39 -29.71 8.54
CA THR A 439 -63.03 -30.31 8.52
C THR A 439 -62.04 -29.37 7.82
N ARG A 440 -60.76 -29.51 8.19
CA ARG A 440 -59.70 -28.54 7.85
C ARG A 440 -59.39 -28.48 6.34
N GLU A 441 -59.71 -29.53 5.59
CA GLU A 441 -59.47 -29.66 4.14
C GLU A 441 -60.43 -28.82 3.29
N THR A 442 -61.58 -28.40 3.85
CA THR A 442 -62.70 -27.84 3.06
C THR A 442 -62.84 -26.32 3.13
N VAL A 443 -62.30 -25.68 4.17
CA VAL A 443 -62.42 -24.24 4.41
C VAL A 443 -61.27 -23.44 3.77
N VAL A 444 -60.13 -24.09 3.51
CA VAL A 444 -58.90 -23.45 3.03
C VAL A 444 -58.90 -23.35 1.49
N GLY A 445 -59.47 -22.26 0.96
CA GLY A 445 -59.31 -21.89 -0.47
C GLY A 445 -60.51 -21.26 -1.19
N ALA A 446 -61.59 -20.87 -0.50
CA ALA A 446 -62.86 -20.44 -1.12
C ALA A 446 -63.26 -18.97 -0.83
N SER A 447 -64.32 -18.48 -1.49
CA SER A 447 -64.89 -17.13 -1.36
C SER A 447 -66.13 -17.03 -0.45
N LEU A 448 -66.57 -15.82 -0.10
CA LEU A 448 -67.57 -15.57 0.95
C LEU A 448 -68.92 -16.30 0.77
N ASN A 449 -69.44 -16.42 -0.46
CA ASN A 449 -70.73 -17.08 -0.73
C ASN A 449 -70.70 -18.60 -0.50
N ALA A 450 -69.53 -19.19 -0.15
CA ALA A 450 -69.43 -20.55 0.36
C ALA A 450 -69.51 -20.64 1.90
N VAL A 451 -69.67 -19.51 2.61
CA VAL A 451 -69.53 -19.40 4.08
C VAL A 451 -70.69 -18.62 4.74
N ALA A 452 -71.46 -17.81 3.99
CA ALA A 452 -72.61 -17.03 4.48
C ALA A 452 -73.71 -16.86 3.40
N ASP A 453 -74.89 -16.36 3.79
CA ASP A 453 -76.04 -16.17 2.90
C ASP A 453 -76.07 -14.81 2.14
N ASP A 454 -76.92 -14.74 1.11
CA ASP A 454 -77.07 -13.59 0.21
C ASP A 454 -77.46 -12.29 0.91
N GLN A 455 -78.12 -12.33 2.07
CA GLN A 455 -78.69 -11.15 2.73
C GLN A 455 -77.74 -10.55 3.77
N HIS A 456 -77.09 -11.39 4.57
CA HIS A 456 -75.98 -10.95 5.43
C HIS A 456 -74.77 -10.47 4.61
N ALA A 457 -74.55 -11.08 3.44
CA ALA A 457 -73.55 -10.61 2.47
C ALA A 457 -73.79 -9.17 2.00
N GLU A 458 -75.04 -8.67 1.97
CA GLU A 458 -75.32 -7.28 1.57
C GLU A 458 -75.19 -6.27 2.73
N ILE A 459 -75.24 -6.72 3.99
CA ILE A 459 -75.15 -5.84 5.18
C ILE A 459 -73.71 -5.63 5.64
N TYR A 460 -72.90 -6.69 5.74
CA TYR A 460 -71.48 -6.55 6.09
C TYR A 460 -70.73 -5.70 5.05
N ARG A 461 -71.13 -5.82 3.79
CA ARG A 461 -70.70 -5.00 2.63
C ARG A 461 -70.90 -3.48 2.82
N ASN A 462 -71.77 -3.04 3.73
CA ASN A 462 -72.07 -1.62 3.95
C ASN A 462 -71.53 -1.04 5.27
N ARG A 463 -71.22 -1.84 6.30
CA ARG A 463 -70.67 -1.31 7.58
C ARG A 463 -69.16 -1.15 7.59
N ASP A 464 -68.42 -1.99 6.87
CA ASP A 464 -66.99 -1.81 6.67
C ASP A 464 -66.66 -0.57 5.80
N LEU A 465 -67.68 0.14 5.27
CA LEU A 465 -67.55 1.43 4.57
C LEU A 465 -67.58 2.66 5.51
N GLU A 466 -68.10 2.57 6.73
CA GLU A 466 -68.45 3.74 7.55
C GLU A 466 -67.35 4.12 8.56
N LEU A 467 -66.67 3.13 9.18
CA LEU A 467 -65.58 3.38 10.15
C LEU A 467 -64.43 4.19 9.56
N LEU A 468 -64.15 3.99 8.27
CA LEU A 468 -63.02 4.55 7.52
C LEU A 468 -63.06 6.08 7.36
N SER A 469 -63.89 6.78 8.14
CA SER A 469 -64.16 8.23 8.05
C SER A 469 -64.10 9.01 9.38
N GLY A 470 -64.04 8.35 10.56
CA GLY A 470 -64.41 8.97 11.84
C GLY A 470 -63.37 9.03 12.98
N ASN A 471 -62.18 8.46 12.82
CA ASN A 471 -61.03 8.55 13.77
C ASN A 471 -61.28 8.21 15.26
N GLY A 472 -62.24 7.34 15.56
CA GLY A 472 -62.44 6.74 16.90
C GLY A 472 -62.06 5.25 16.98
N GLN A 473 -62.29 4.62 18.13
CA GLN A 473 -62.39 3.14 18.17
C GLN A 473 -63.72 2.67 17.59
N GLN A 474 -63.75 1.48 16.99
CA GLN A 474 -65.00 0.75 16.77
C GLN A 474 -65.10 -0.52 17.64
N ILE A 475 -66.26 -0.64 18.27
CA ILE A 475 -66.75 -1.76 19.06
C ILE A 475 -68.20 -1.92 18.61
N TYR A 476 -68.59 -3.04 17.98
CA TYR A 476 -69.98 -3.24 17.58
C TYR A 476 -70.44 -4.69 17.58
N GLU A 477 -71.73 -4.85 17.86
CA GLU A 477 -72.45 -6.13 17.97
C GLU A 477 -72.96 -6.57 16.59
N ALA A 478 -72.77 -7.86 16.28
CA ALA A 478 -73.38 -8.58 15.17
C ALA A 478 -73.55 -10.06 15.54
N GLN A 479 -74.29 -10.83 14.74
CA GLN A 479 -74.63 -12.24 15.03
C GLN A 479 -74.09 -13.18 13.93
N VAL A 480 -73.64 -14.37 14.35
CA VAL A 480 -72.98 -15.37 13.51
C VAL A 480 -73.52 -16.77 13.83
N VAL A 481 -73.67 -17.63 12.82
CA VAL A 481 -74.22 -18.99 13.00
C VAL A 481 -73.10 -20.02 13.21
N ALA A 482 -73.33 -20.97 14.12
CA ALA A 482 -72.38 -21.98 14.57
C ALA A 482 -72.68 -23.41 14.06
N ALA A 483 -71.76 -24.34 14.33
CA ALA A 483 -71.76 -25.75 13.92
C ALA A 483 -73.05 -26.53 14.22
N ASP A 484 -73.64 -26.23 15.38
CA ASP A 484 -74.83 -26.83 15.96
C ASP A 484 -76.13 -26.18 15.45
N GLY A 485 -76.02 -25.18 14.55
CA GLY A 485 -77.13 -24.35 14.09
C GLY A 485 -77.53 -23.25 15.07
N SER A 486 -76.84 -23.09 16.21
CA SER A 486 -77.06 -21.98 17.13
C SER A 486 -76.56 -20.65 16.54
N ILE A 487 -77.16 -19.55 16.99
CA ILE A 487 -76.67 -18.21 16.69
C ILE A 487 -75.89 -17.73 17.89
N ARG A 488 -74.62 -17.39 17.66
CA ARG A 488 -73.70 -16.82 18.64
C ARG A 488 -73.64 -15.33 18.35
N ASP A 489 -73.88 -14.50 19.36
CA ASP A 489 -73.49 -13.10 19.23
C ASP A 489 -71.97 -13.06 19.05
N VAL A 490 -71.46 -12.13 18.24
CA VAL A 490 -70.03 -11.83 18.14
C VAL A 490 -69.81 -10.32 18.12
N ILE A 491 -69.03 -9.81 19.07
CA ILE A 491 -68.55 -8.43 19.05
C ILE A 491 -67.13 -8.45 18.52
N PHE A 492 -66.99 -7.70 17.46
CA PHE A 492 -65.72 -7.43 16.82
C PHE A 492 -65.22 -6.10 17.39
N HIS A 493 -64.36 -6.14 18.43
CA HIS A 493 -63.45 -5.01 18.67
C HIS A 493 -62.58 -5.00 17.41
N LYS A 494 -62.77 -4.00 16.57
CA LYS A 494 -61.89 -3.71 15.44
C LYS A 494 -61.12 -2.47 15.83
N ALA A 495 -60.33 -2.61 16.89
CA ALA A 495 -59.55 -1.50 17.41
C ALA A 495 -58.55 -1.07 16.33
N VAL A 496 -58.60 0.20 15.89
CA VAL A 496 -57.82 0.71 14.74
C VAL A 496 -56.31 0.84 15.06
N VAL A 497 -56.00 0.91 16.36
CA VAL A 497 -54.78 0.40 17.02
C VAL A 497 -53.44 0.97 16.53
N GLN A 498 -52.88 1.81 17.39
CA GLN A 498 -51.80 2.76 17.10
C GLN A 498 -50.46 2.10 16.75
N GLY A 499 -49.80 2.66 15.73
CA GLY A 499 -48.45 2.30 15.24
C GLY A 499 -47.58 3.50 14.81
N ALA A 500 -46.54 3.91 15.55
CA ALA A 500 -45.34 4.53 14.96
C ALA A 500 -44.62 5.77 15.58
N ASN A 501 -44.71 6.32 16.81
CA ASN A 501 -45.41 6.19 18.10
C ASN A 501 -46.95 6.20 18.15
N GLY A 502 -47.60 6.27 16.99
CA GLY A 502 -49.04 6.08 16.89
C GLY A 502 -49.64 6.60 15.58
N SER A 503 -49.95 5.67 14.67
CA SER A 503 -50.86 5.84 13.52
C SER A 503 -51.85 4.66 13.45
N ALA A 504 -51.72 3.72 12.51
CA ALA A 504 -52.52 2.48 12.40
C ALA A 504 -51.76 1.41 11.57
N GLU A 505 -52.24 0.15 11.55
CA GLU A 505 -51.77 -0.87 10.58
C GLU A 505 -52.91 -1.78 10.08
N GLY A 506 -53.25 -2.85 10.82
CA GLY A 506 -54.12 -3.93 10.35
C GLY A 506 -55.06 -4.50 11.41
N ILE A 507 -55.72 -5.62 11.10
CA ILE A 507 -56.84 -6.18 11.89
C ILE A 507 -56.60 -7.67 12.18
N VAL A 508 -56.58 -8.06 13.45
CA VAL A 508 -56.71 -9.46 13.90
C VAL A 508 -58.07 -9.65 14.57
N GLY A 509 -59.09 -9.95 13.75
CA GLY A 509 -60.42 -10.26 14.25
C GLY A 509 -60.48 -11.70 14.75
N ALA A 510 -60.99 -11.92 15.95
CA ALA A 510 -61.31 -13.25 16.45
C ALA A 510 -62.77 -13.27 16.95
N MET A 511 -63.42 -14.43 16.87
CA MET A 511 -64.83 -14.54 17.21
C MET A 511 -64.91 -14.96 18.67
N LEU A 512 -64.93 -14.02 19.62
CA LEU A 512 -65.53 -14.46 20.87
C LEU A 512 -67.00 -14.74 20.57
N ASP A 513 -67.43 -15.91 21.00
CA ASP A 513 -68.76 -16.13 21.54
C ASP A 513 -69.10 -14.99 22.52
N VAL A 514 -69.70 -13.89 22.05
CA VAL A 514 -70.13 -12.78 22.92
C VAL A 514 -71.55 -12.95 23.44
N THR A 515 -72.22 -14.01 23.02
CA THR A 515 -73.14 -14.76 23.88
C THR A 515 -72.48 -15.08 25.24
N HIS A 516 -71.14 -15.09 25.32
CA HIS A 516 -70.33 -15.13 26.54
C HIS A 516 -69.45 -13.86 26.79
N MET A 517 -69.81 -12.75 26.14
CA MET A 517 -69.39 -11.33 26.19
C MET A 517 -67.91 -10.90 26.10
N ARG A 518 -67.54 -10.28 24.95
CA ARG A 518 -66.42 -9.31 24.75
C ARG A 518 -65.03 -9.62 25.38
N ARG A 519 -64.40 -10.77 25.11
CA ARG A 519 -63.08 -11.15 25.71
C ARG A 519 -61.91 -11.06 24.75
N ILE A 520 -62.04 -11.62 23.55
CA ILE A 520 -61.10 -11.39 22.43
C ILE A 520 -61.00 -9.92 22.07
N GLU A 521 -62.02 -9.13 22.42
CA GLU A 521 -62.06 -7.69 22.24
C GLU A 521 -60.75 -6.98 22.69
N ALA A 522 -60.12 -7.49 23.77
CA ALA A 522 -58.86 -6.93 24.27
C ALA A 522 -57.61 -7.27 23.43
N ASP A 523 -57.54 -8.47 22.85
CA ASP A 523 -56.29 -9.08 22.35
C ASP A 523 -55.66 -8.27 21.18
N LEU A 524 -56.51 -7.61 20.40
CA LEU A 524 -56.14 -6.80 19.24
C LEU A 524 -55.22 -5.62 19.60
N ARG A 525 -55.46 -4.97 20.75
CA ARG A 525 -54.72 -3.75 21.17
C ARG A 525 -53.24 -4.03 21.40
N THR A 526 -52.94 -5.18 21.98
CA THR A 526 -51.57 -5.59 22.32
C THR A 526 -50.74 -5.88 21.06
N LEU A 527 -51.38 -6.26 19.94
CA LEU A 527 -50.64 -6.66 18.75
C LEU A 527 -49.94 -5.49 18.05
N ASN A 528 -50.57 -4.33 17.83
CA ASN A 528 -49.75 -3.20 17.35
C ASN A 528 -48.86 -2.63 18.42
N GLN A 529 -49.13 -2.68 19.73
CA GLN A 529 -48.08 -2.28 20.69
C GLN A 529 -46.80 -3.14 20.60
N ASN A 530 -46.92 -4.35 20.03
CA ASN A 530 -45.78 -5.18 19.64
C ASN A 530 -45.27 -4.90 18.20
N LEU A 531 -46.10 -4.48 17.24
CA LEU A 531 -45.63 -4.04 15.91
C LEU A 531 -44.99 -2.64 15.95
N GLU A 532 -45.56 -1.67 16.66
CA GLU A 532 -44.95 -0.45 17.22
C GLU A 532 -43.50 -0.69 17.63
N THR A 533 -43.34 -1.56 18.64
CA THR A 533 -42.05 -1.85 19.24
C THR A 533 -41.16 -2.52 18.20
N ARG A 534 -41.65 -3.52 17.45
CA ARG A 534 -40.87 -4.21 16.42
C ARG A 534 -40.51 -3.36 15.19
N VAL A 535 -41.29 -2.34 14.82
CA VAL A 535 -40.93 -1.40 13.74
C VAL A 535 -39.90 -0.41 14.26
N THR A 536 -40.05 0.08 15.49
CA THR A 536 -39.05 0.93 16.14
C THR A 536 -37.72 0.18 16.33
N GLU A 537 -37.78 -1.06 16.82
CA GLU A 537 -36.64 -1.96 16.96
C GLU A 537 -36.05 -2.34 15.61
N ARG A 538 -36.84 -2.70 14.60
CA ARG A 538 -36.31 -3.12 13.29
C ARG A 538 -35.79 -1.94 12.46
N THR A 539 -36.33 -0.74 12.59
CA THR A 539 -35.71 0.47 12.01
C THR A 539 -34.45 0.85 12.80
N GLY A 540 -34.41 0.63 14.12
CA GLY A 540 -33.19 0.78 14.92
C GLY A 540 -32.10 -0.26 14.62
N GLU A 541 -32.49 -1.52 14.41
CA GLU A 541 -31.61 -2.60 13.95
C GLU A 541 -31.15 -2.37 12.52
N LEU A 542 -32.02 -1.91 11.61
CA LEU A 542 -31.67 -1.60 10.22
C LEU A 542 -30.79 -0.37 10.13
N ALA A 543 -31.00 0.66 10.96
CA ALA A 543 -30.10 1.80 11.08
C ALA A 543 -28.72 1.36 11.62
N ARG A 544 -28.68 0.56 12.70
CA ARG A 544 -27.42 -0.01 13.22
C ARG A 544 -26.74 -0.91 12.20
N ALA A 545 -27.49 -1.73 11.48
CA ALA A 545 -26.98 -2.63 10.45
C ALA A 545 -26.50 -1.86 9.22
N ASN A 546 -27.13 -0.74 8.85
CA ASN A 546 -26.62 0.17 7.83
C ASN A 546 -25.35 0.87 8.30
N THR A 547 -25.29 1.42 9.51
CA THR A 547 -24.05 2.04 10.03
C THR A 547 -22.92 1.04 10.26
N GLU A 548 -23.24 -0.22 10.58
CA GLU A 548 -22.27 -1.31 10.65
C GLU A 548 -21.88 -1.79 9.24
N LEU A 549 -22.78 -1.78 8.26
CA LEU A 549 -22.49 -2.08 6.86
C LEU A 549 -21.67 -0.97 6.20
N GLU A 550 -21.94 0.30 6.51
CA GLU A 550 -21.12 1.47 6.16
C GLU A 550 -19.73 1.30 6.76
N ARG A 551 -19.60 1.04 8.07
CA ARG A 551 -18.32 0.68 8.69
C ARG A 551 -17.64 -0.52 8.06
N THR A 552 -18.40 -1.53 7.64
CA THR A 552 -17.87 -2.73 6.99
C THR A 552 -17.40 -2.42 5.57
N ILE A 553 -18.09 -1.54 4.84
CA ILE A 553 -17.69 -1.05 3.52
C ILE A 553 -16.45 -0.16 3.64
N ASP A 554 -16.38 0.75 4.61
CA ASP A 554 -15.20 1.57 4.91
C ASP A 554 -14.00 0.67 5.28
N SER A 555 -14.23 -0.31 6.17
CA SER A 555 -13.20 -1.26 6.60
C SER A 555 -12.77 -2.21 5.48
N LEU A 556 -13.70 -2.59 4.59
CA LEU A 556 -13.41 -3.42 3.42
C LEU A 556 -12.66 -2.60 2.35
N SER A 557 -13.00 -1.32 2.16
CA SER A 557 -12.25 -0.41 1.29
C SER A 557 -10.83 -0.23 1.82
N LEU A 558 -10.67 0.14 3.09
CA LEU A 558 -9.35 0.27 3.72
C LEU A 558 -8.53 -1.04 3.68
N ALA A 559 -9.18 -2.19 3.88
CA ALA A 559 -8.53 -3.50 3.73
C ALA A 559 -8.21 -3.84 2.27
N GLN A 560 -9.03 -3.40 1.31
CA GLN A 560 -8.81 -3.63 -0.12
C GLN A 560 -7.76 -2.67 -0.70
N ASP A 561 -7.64 -1.45 -0.17
CA ASP A 561 -6.57 -0.50 -0.45
C ASP A 561 -5.23 -1.01 0.12
N GLU A 562 -5.23 -1.51 1.36
CA GLU A 562 -4.04 -2.16 1.96
C GLU A 562 -3.68 -3.48 1.25
N LEU A 563 -4.66 -4.29 0.81
CA LEU A 563 -4.40 -5.46 -0.03
C LEU A 563 -3.85 -5.04 -1.39
N THR A 564 -4.41 -4.02 -2.05
CA THR A 564 -3.89 -3.47 -3.30
C THR A 564 -2.46 -2.93 -3.13
N ARG A 565 -2.15 -2.32 -1.98
CA ARG A 565 -0.81 -1.87 -1.60
C ARG A 565 0.14 -3.04 -1.35
N GLN A 566 -0.32 -4.13 -0.74
CA GLN A 566 0.46 -5.37 -0.57
C GLN A 566 0.66 -6.12 -1.89
N GLU A 567 -0.32 -6.14 -2.79
CA GLU A 567 -0.17 -6.67 -4.15
C GLU A 567 0.84 -5.86 -4.96
N ARG A 568 0.83 -4.51 -4.87
CA ARG A 568 1.87 -3.65 -5.47
C ARG A 568 3.27 -4.03 -4.97
N LEU A 569 3.45 -4.23 -3.65
CA LEU A 569 4.73 -4.63 -3.06
C LEU A 569 5.15 -6.06 -3.43
N SER A 570 4.21 -7.01 -3.47
CA SER A 570 4.45 -8.41 -3.85
C SER A 570 4.81 -8.54 -5.34
N SER A 571 4.07 -7.84 -6.20
CA SER A 571 4.35 -7.71 -7.63
C SER A 571 5.75 -7.14 -7.87
N LEU A 572 6.11 -6.07 -7.16
CA LEU A 572 7.43 -5.44 -7.23
C LEU A 572 8.56 -6.40 -6.83
N GLY A 573 8.34 -7.29 -5.85
CA GLY A 573 9.31 -8.33 -5.46
C GLY A 573 9.65 -9.30 -6.60
N SER A 574 8.64 -9.73 -7.37
CA SER A 574 8.84 -10.52 -8.59
C SER A 574 9.52 -9.69 -9.71
N MET A 575 9.11 -8.42 -9.84
CA MET A 575 9.62 -7.46 -10.81
C MET A 575 11.13 -7.23 -10.66
N VAL A 576 11.61 -7.04 -9.43
CA VAL A 576 13.04 -6.84 -9.10
C VAL A 576 13.87 -8.08 -9.47
N ALA A 577 13.37 -9.29 -9.24
CA ALA A 577 14.07 -10.52 -9.62
C ALA A 577 14.22 -10.66 -11.15
N GLY A 578 13.15 -10.37 -11.90
CA GLY A 578 13.18 -10.37 -13.37
C GLY A 578 14.12 -9.31 -13.95
N VAL A 579 14.04 -8.07 -13.44
CA VAL A 579 14.90 -6.95 -13.88
C VAL A 579 16.37 -7.22 -13.54
N ALA A 580 16.69 -7.79 -12.37
CA ALA A 580 18.05 -8.20 -12.03
C ALA A 580 18.61 -9.24 -13.02
N HIS A 581 17.79 -10.19 -13.50
CA HIS A 581 18.21 -11.19 -14.48
C HIS A 581 18.44 -10.58 -15.89
N GLU A 582 17.54 -9.70 -16.35
CA GLU A 582 17.68 -8.97 -17.63
C GLU A 582 18.84 -7.95 -17.61
N LEU A 583 19.22 -7.40 -16.45
CA LEU A 583 20.39 -6.51 -16.29
C LEU A 583 21.71 -7.28 -16.18
N ASN A 584 21.76 -8.37 -15.42
CA ASN A 584 22.98 -9.18 -15.26
C ASN A 584 23.47 -9.78 -16.59
N THR A 585 22.55 -10.05 -17.52
CA THR A 585 22.87 -10.64 -18.84
C THR A 585 23.76 -9.73 -19.72
N PRO A 586 23.37 -8.49 -20.10
CA PRO A 586 24.23 -7.57 -20.85
C PRO A 586 25.46 -7.13 -20.06
N ILE A 587 25.39 -7.00 -18.73
CA ILE A 587 26.54 -6.63 -17.89
C ILE A 587 27.58 -7.76 -17.88
N GLY A 588 27.18 -9.02 -17.69
CA GLY A 588 28.06 -10.18 -17.73
C GLY A 588 28.68 -10.42 -19.12
N ASN A 589 27.90 -10.22 -20.19
CA ASN A 589 28.43 -10.22 -21.55
C ASN A 589 29.47 -9.11 -21.76
N SER A 590 29.20 -7.89 -21.27
CA SER A 590 30.14 -6.77 -21.34
C SER A 590 31.44 -7.07 -20.58
N LEU A 591 31.35 -7.61 -19.36
CA LEU A 591 32.51 -8.02 -18.57
C LEU A 591 33.35 -9.08 -19.30
N THR A 592 32.70 -10.08 -19.92
CA THR A 592 33.37 -11.14 -20.68
C THR A 592 34.09 -10.62 -21.93
N VAL A 593 33.49 -9.66 -22.64
CA VAL A 593 34.13 -9.00 -23.78
C VAL A 593 35.29 -8.10 -23.32
N ALA A 594 35.14 -7.39 -22.20
CA ALA A 594 36.19 -6.55 -21.64
C ALA A 594 37.42 -7.36 -21.17
N THR A 595 37.23 -8.50 -20.49
CA THR A 595 38.36 -9.36 -20.08
C THR A 595 39.04 -10.01 -21.28
N THR A 596 38.27 -10.47 -22.29
CA THR A 596 38.83 -11.01 -23.54
C THR A 596 39.65 -9.96 -24.30
N LEU A 597 39.19 -8.70 -24.31
CA LEU A 597 39.92 -7.57 -24.88
C LEU A 597 41.21 -7.25 -24.08
N GLN A 598 41.16 -7.33 -22.75
CA GLN A 598 42.32 -7.13 -21.88
C GLN A 598 43.39 -8.21 -22.08
N ASP A 599 43.00 -9.48 -22.19
CA ASP A 599 43.89 -10.58 -22.55
C ASP A 599 44.50 -10.38 -23.96
N ALA A 600 43.73 -9.91 -24.94
CA ALA A 600 44.23 -9.60 -26.28
C ALA A 600 45.28 -8.46 -26.26
N VAL A 601 45.06 -7.41 -25.46
CA VAL A 601 46.01 -6.29 -25.26
C VAL A 601 47.29 -6.79 -24.59
N SER A 602 47.18 -7.68 -23.60
CA SER A 602 48.33 -8.27 -22.92
C SER A 602 49.20 -9.10 -23.88
N ASN A 603 48.57 -9.98 -24.66
CA ASN A 603 49.25 -10.80 -25.67
C ASN A 603 49.93 -9.96 -26.76
N LEU A 604 49.26 -8.91 -27.27
CA LEU A 604 49.89 -7.98 -28.23
C LEU A 604 51.11 -7.29 -27.62
N THR A 605 51.00 -6.82 -26.38
CA THR A 605 52.10 -6.19 -25.65
C THR A 605 53.31 -7.11 -25.53
N GLN A 606 53.08 -8.42 -25.33
CA GLN A 606 54.13 -9.43 -25.29
C GLN A 606 54.74 -9.73 -26.69
N GLU A 607 53.95 -9.79 -27.76
CA GLU A 607 54.46 -9.92 -29.14
C GLU A 607 55.31 -8.70 -29.57
N VAL A 608 54.94 -7.50 -29.12
CA VAL A 608 55.73 -6.27 -29.31
C VAL A 608 57.05 -6.35 -28.53
N ALA A 609 57.01 -6.71 -27.24
CA ALA A 609 58.19 -6.78 -26.39
C ALA A 609 59.19 -7.86 -26.82
N SER A 610 58.71 -8.96 -27.41
CA SER A 610 59.55 -10.03 -27.98
C SER A 610 60.00 -9.77 -29.43
N GLY A 611 59.56 -8.67 -30.05
CA GLY A 611 59.89 -8.33 -31.44
C GLY A 611 59.31 -9.31 -32.49
N THR A 612 58.30 -10.10 -32.12
CA THR A 612 57.71 -11.15 -32.97
C THR A 612 56.46 -10.71 -33.74
N LEU A 613 55.92 -9.52 -33.42
CA LEU A 613 54.69 -8.96 -33.99
C LEU A 613 54.68 -9.00 -35.52
N ARG A 614 53.60 -9.55 -36.09
CA ARG A 614 53.33 -9.55 -37.54
C ARG A 614 52.25 -8.55 -37.91
N ARG A 615 52.34 -8.00 -39.13
CA ARG A 615 51.34 -7.06 -39.68
C ARG A 615 49.95 -7.69 -39.80
N SER A 616 49.87 -9.01 -39.99
CA SER A 616 48.60 -9.76 -39.91
C SER A 616 48.03 -9.71 -38.47
N THR A 617 48.82 -10.12 -37.47
CA THR A 617 48.38 -10.13 -36.07
C THR A 617 47.89 -8.76 -35.60
N LEU A 618 48.58 -7.68 -36.03
CA LEU A 618 48.18 -6.31 -35.71
C LEU A 618 46.83 -5.92 -36.36
N ASN A 619 46.58 -6.31 -37.61
CA ASN A 619 45.28 -6.12 -38.26
C ASN A 619 44.20 -6.95 -37.55
N ASP A 620 44.46 -8.23 -37.29
CA ASP A 620 43.51 -9.15 -36.65
C ASP A 620 43.18 -8.70 -35.22
N PHE A 621 44.14 -8.12 -34.51
CA PHE A 621 43.94 -7.46 -33.22
C PHE A 621 43.06 -6.20 -33.36
N SER A 622 43.36 -5.34 -34.34
CA SER A 622 42.61 -4.10 -34.58
C SER A 622 41.13 -4.38 -34.88
N THR A 623 40.84 -5.36 -35.75
CA THR A 623 39.46 -5.80 -36.04
C THR A 623 38.76 -6.30 -34.78
N ARG A 624 39.39 -7.20 -34.01
CA ARG A 624 38.84 -7.69 -32.74
C ARG A 624 38.62 -6.60 -31.70
N CYS A 625 39.43 -5.55 -31.67
CA CYS A 625 39.23 -4.39 -30.79
C CYS A 625 38.01 -3.56 -31.20
N MET A 626 37.80 -3.36 -32.50
CA MET A 626 36.60 -2.70 -33.01
C MET A 626 35.36 -3.54 -32.68
N ASP A 627 35.32 -4.81 -33.07
CA ASP A 627 34.19 -5.72 -32.79
C ASP A 627 33.85 -5.80 -31.29
N ALA A 628 34.86 -5.90 -30.42
CA ALA A 628 34.68 -5.94 -28.98
C ALA A 628 34.14 -4.61 -28.43
N SER A 629 34.65 -3.47 -28.88
CA SER A 629 34.15 -2.15 -28.48
C SER A 629 32.69 -1.95 -28.90
N ASP A 630 32.36 -2.38 -30.11
CA ASP A 630 31.03 -2.29 -30.71
C ASP A 630 30.02 -3.21 -29.99
N MET A 631 30.47 -4.39 -29.52
CA MET A 631 29.70 -5.27 -28.62
C MET A 631 29.56 -4.70 -27.20
N LEU A 632 30.58 -4.04 -26.66
CA LEU A 632 30.52 -3.38 -25.34
C LEU A 632 29.47 -2.27 -25.35
N VAL A 633 29.54 -1.34 -26.32
CA VAL A 633 28.60 -0.22 -26.44
C VAL A 633 27.16 -0.73 -26.55
N ARG A 634 26.86 -1.68 -27.45
CA ARG A 634 25.51 -2.24 -27.60
C ARG A 634 24.95 -2.88 -26.32
N ASN A 635 25.77 -3.61 -25.57
CA ASN A 635 25.33 -4.24 -24.32
C ASN A 635 25.14 -3.21 -23.20
N LEU A 636 26.05 -2.25 -23.06
CA LEU A 636 25.95 -1.17 -22.06
C LEU A 636 24.75 -0.26 -22.33
N GLU A 637 24.47 0.08 -23.60
CA GLU A 637 23.23 0.77 -23.96
C GLU A 637 21.97 -0.05 -23.65
N ARG A 638 21.99 -1.38 -23.86
CA ARG A 638 20.85 -2.25 -23.49
C ARG A 638 20.62 -2.22 -21.98
N ALA A 639 21.68 -2.28 -21.18
CA ALA A 639 21.59 -2.12 -19.73
C ALA A 639 21.07 -0.73 -19.35
N ALA A 640 21.57 0.35 -19.97
CA ALA A 640 21.12 1.72 -19.72
C ALA A 640 19.63 1.93 -20.07
N ARG A 641 19.15 1.38 -21.19
CA ARG A 641 17.72 1.39 -21.56
C ARG A 641 16.86 0.61 -20.57
N LEU A 642 17.31 -0.57 -20.11
CA LEU A 642 16.61 -1.32 -19.06
C LEU A 642 16.55 -0.53 -17.73
N ILE A 643 17.64 0.16 -17.36
CA ILE A 643 17.69 1.03 -16.17
C ILE A 643 16.76 2.25 -16.33
N SER A 644 16.70 2.89 -17.51
CA SER A 644 15.77 4.02 -17.75
C SER A 644 14.32 3.57 -17.63
N ASN A 645 13.94 2.50 -18.32
CA ASN A 645 12.57 1.99 -18.30
C ASN A 645 12.16 1.53 -16.88
N PHE A 646 13.09 0.95 -16.10
CA PHE A 646 12.85 0.60 -14.71
C PHE A 646 12.76 1.84 -13.80
N LYS A 647 13.56 2.87 -14.07
CA LYS A 647 13.50 4.16 -13.37
C LYS A 647 12.19 4.89 -13.65
N GLU A 648 11.67 4.87 -14.88
CA GLU A 648 10.34 5.41 -15.20
C GLU A 648 9.26 4.69 -14.38
N VAL A 649 9.24 3.36 -14.38
CA VAL A 649 8.30 2.54 -13.57
C VAL A 649 8.43 2.76 -12.06
N ALA A 650 9.56 3.30 -11.58
CA ALA A 650 9.82 3.60 -10.16
C ALA A 650 9.76 5.11 -9.81
N VAL A 651 9.68 6.02 -10.78
CA VAL A 651 9.81 7.48 -10.62
C VAL A 651 8.87 8.25 -11.57
N ASP A 652 7.64 7.77 -11.74
CA ASP A 652 6.52 8.58 -12.25
C ASP A 652 6.15 9.65 -11.20
N GLN A 653 6.93 10.75 -11.16
CA GLN A 653 6.69 11.92 -10.29
C GLN A 653 7.02 13.29 -10.93
N THR A 654 7.67 13.35 -12.11
CA THR A 654 8.20 14.61 -12.67
C THR A 654 7.51 15.11 -13.94
N SER A 655 6.51 14.38 -14.46
CA SER A 655 5.83 14.70 -15.74
C SER A 655 4.36 15.14 -15.56
N ASP A 656 3.79 14.93 -14.37
CA ASP A 656 2.33 14.91 -14.16
C ASP A 656 1.73 16.26 -13.73
N ARG A 657 2.17 17.37 -14.35
CA ARG A 657 1.41 18.63 -14.23
C ARG A 657 0.21 18.62 -15.17
N ARG A 658 -0.98 18.41 -14.59
CA ARG A 658 -2.26 18.56 -15.28
C ARG A 658 -2.38 19.96 -15.89
N ARG A 659 -2.54 20.05 -17.21
CA ARG A 659 -2.69 21.32 -17.93
C ARG A 659 -3.78 21.25 -18.99
N ARG A 660 -4.28 22.41 -19.42
CA ARG A 660 -5.14 22.50 -20.60
C ARG A 660 -4.30 22.52 -21.88
N PHE A 661 -4.62 21.66 -22.85
CA PHE A 661 -3.95 21.56 -24.15
C PHE A 661 -4.91 21.12 -25.25
N ALA A 662 -4.59 21.42 -26.52
CA ALA A 662 -5.33 20.92 -27.68
C ALA A 662 -4.83 19.52 -28.08
N LEU A 663 -5.76 18.62 -28.41
CA LEU A 663 -5.44 17.21 -28.65
C LEU A 663 -4.61 16.99 -29.93
N ALA A 664 -4.91 17.74 -30.99
CA ALA A 664 -4.19 17.67 -32.26
C ALA A 664 -2.71 18.05 -32.08
N ASP A 665 -2.46 19.29 -31.62
CA ASP A 665 -1.13 19.85 -31.37
C ASP A 665 -0.24 18.89 -30.56
N CYS A 666 -0.79 18.34 -29.47
CA CYS A 666 -0.08 17.41 -28.60
C CYS A 666 0.26 16.09 -29.30
N ILE A 667 -0.66 15.52 -30.10
CA ILE A 667 -0.41 14.28 -30.86
C ILE A 667 0.59 14.52 -31.99
N ASP A 668 0.54 15.67 -32.66
CA ASP A 668 1.51 16.04 -33.70
C ASP A 668 2.93 16.25 -33.13
N GLU A 669 3.07 16.84 -31.93
CA GLU A 669 4.34 16.91 -31.19
C GLU A 669 4.90 15.50 -30.89
N ILE A 670 4.05 14.58 -30.44
CA ILE A 670 4.46 13.20 -30.13
C ILE A 670 4.86 12.42 -31.40
N VAL A 671 4.11 12.58 -32.50
CA VAL A 671 4.39 11.92 -33.79
C VAL A 671 5.71 12.43 -34.37
N GLN A 672 5.96 13.73 -34.37
CA GLN A 672 7.24 14.30 -34.81
C GLN A 672 8.41 13.78 -33.95
N THR A 673 8.22 13.65 -32.64
CA THR A 673 9.21 13.09 -31.72
C THR A 673 9.52 11.61 -32.04
N PHE A 674 8.51 10.83 -32.41
CA PHE A 674 8.65 9.43 -32.81
C PHE A 674 9.39 9.28 -34.16
N GLU A 675 9.04 10.09 -35.16
CA GLU A 675 9.70 10.08 -36.49
C GLU A 675 11.17 10.52 -36.42
N ALA A 676 11.52 11.40 -35.47
CA ALA A 676 12.92 11.80 -35.24
C ALA A 676 13.76 10.75 -34.47
N GLY A 677 13.13 9.72 -33.87
CA GLY A 677 13.72 8.96 -32.76
C GLY A 677 14.76 7.88 -33.12
N ALA A 678 14.78 7.35 -34.35
CA ALA A 678 15.73 6.27 -34.72
C ALA A 678 15.93 6.14 -36.25
N PRO A 679 17.10 5.68 -36.73
CA PRO A 679 17.28 5.31 -38.14
C PRO A 679 16.53 4.01 -38.47
N GLY A 680 15.48 4.09 -39.29
CA GLY A 680 14.73 2.90 -39.72
C GLY A 680 13.62 3.20 -40.71
N ALA A 681 12.91 2.15 -41.15
CA ALA A 681 11.67 2.28 -41.90
C ALA A 681 10.51 2.53 -40.92
N HIS A 682 10.02 3.77 -40.86
CA HIS A 682 8.83 4.12 -40.09
C HIS A 682 7.55 3.71 -40.85
N PRO A 683 6.47 3.31 -40.15
CA PRO A 683 5.15 3.21 -40.78
C PRO A 683 4.66 4.60 -41.16
N ARG A 684 3.81 4.69 -42.18
CA ARG A 684 3.10 5.93 -42.49
C ARG A 684 2.10 6.22 -41.39
N ILE A 685 2.29 7.31 -40.65
CA ILE A 685 1.32 7.77 -39.66
C ILE A 685 0.28 8.65 -40.36
N ALA A 686 -1.00 8.44 -40.04
CA ALA A 686 -2.13 9.24 -40.53
C ALA A 686 -2.94 9.74 -39.33
N VAL A 687 -2.95 11.06 -39.12
CA VAL A 687 -3.68 11.72 -38.02
C VAL A 687 -4.99 12.32 -38.56
N ASP A 688 -6.10 11.98 -37.92
CA ASP A 688 -7.47 12.41 -38.27
C ASP A 688 -8.19 12.90 -37.00
N ILE A 689 -7.83 14.11 -36.56
CA ILE A 689 -8.29 14.72 -35.31
C ILE A 689 -9.01 16.04 -35.64
N PRO A 690 -10.31 16.18 -35.30
CA PRO A 690 -11.04 17.43 -35.47
C PRO A 690 -10.41 18.59 -34.67
N PRO A 691 -10.19 19.77 -35.28
CA PRO A 691 -9.69 20.93 -34.55
C PRO A 691 -10.73 21.40 -33.52
N GLY A 692 -10.27 21.72 -32.31
CA GLY A 692 -11.10 22.22 -31.21
C GLY A 692 -11.26 21.28 -30.02
N ILE A 693 -10.86 20.00 -30.12
CA ILE A 693 -10.84 19.09 -28.97
C ILE A 693 -9.71 19.53 -28.02
N ALA A 694 -10.07 19.98 -26.82
CA ALA A 694 -9.14 20.42 -25.78
C ALA A 694 -9.34 19.66 -24.46
N LEU A 695 -8.26 19.11 -23.91
CA LEU A 695 -8.25 18.35 -22.66
C LEU A 695 -7.58 19.15 -21.54
N GLU A 696 -8.02 18.93 -20.32
CA GLU A 696 -7.46 19.45 -19.05
C GLU A 696 -6.91 18.24 -18.27
N SER A 697 -5.73 17.78 -18.69
CA SER A 697 -5.23 16.41 -18.47
C SER A 697 -3.69 16.39 -18.44
N TYR A 698 -3.08 15.20 -18.44
CA TYR A 698 -1.64 14.97 -18.31
C TYR A 698 -1.03 14.61 -19.69
N PRO A 699 -0.47 15.58 -20.45
CA PRO A 699 0.04 15.31 -21.80
C PRO A 699 1.27 14.40 -21.80
N GLY A 700 2.06 14.35 -20.71
CA GLY A 700 3.15 13.39 -20.55
C GLY A 700 2.65 11.93 -20.55
N ALA A 701 1.61 11.63 -19.77
CA ALA A 701 0.98 10.31 -19.74
C ALA A 701 0.34 9.93 -21.09
N LEU A 702 -0.29 10.89 -21.79
CA LEU A 702 -0.82 10.67 -23.14
C LEU A 702 0.30 10.39 -24.16
N GLY A 703 1.42 11.12 -24.07
CA GLY A 703 2.63 10.88 -24.87
C GLY A 703 3.23 9.51 -24.64
N GLN A 704 3.40 9.11 -23.38
CA GLN A 704 3.95 7.80 -23.03
C GLN A 704 3.03 6.65 -23.49
N ILE A 705 1.70 6.84 -23.45
CA ILE A 705 0.75 5.91 -24.08
C ILE A 705 1.00 5.79 -25.59
N LEU A 706 1.01 6.92 -26.31
CA LEU A 706 1.08 6.92 -27.76
C LEU A 706 2.42 6.39 -28.28
N LEU A 707 3.54 6.78 -27.66
CA LEU A 707 4.88 6.28 -27.98
C LEU A 707 4.97 4.76 -27.78
N ASN A 708 4.41 4.21 -26.69
CA ASN A 708 4.38 2.76 -26.48
C ASN A 708 3.53 2.04 -27.54
N LEU A 709 2.41 2.60 -27.99
CA LEU A 709 1.60 2.01 -29.05
C LEU A 709 2.27 2.09 -30.44
N LEU A 710 2.89 3.22 -30.77
CA LEU A 710 3.64 3.41 -32.02
C LEU A 710 4.88 2.50 -32.09
N GLU A 711 5.62 2.35 -30.99
CA GLU A 711 6.75 1.44 -30.91
C GLU A 711 6.32 -0.03 -31.00
N ASN A 712 5.22 -0.41 -30.33
CA ASN A 712 4.64 -1.75 -30.49
C ASN A 712 4.24 -2.03 -31.94
N ALA A 713 3.63 -1.07 -32.65
CA ALA A 713 3.31 -1.21 -34.07
C ALA A 713 4.59 -1.37 -34.92
N ARG A 714 5.56 -0.46 -34.78
CA ARG A 714 6.86 -0.49 -35.49
C ARG A 714 7.58 -1.82 -35.28
N CYS A 715 7.62 -2.32 -34.05
CA CYS A 715 8.24 -3.61 -33.76
C CYS A 715 7.41 -4.80 -34.26
N HIS A 716 6.14 -4.92 -33.85
CA HIS A 716 5.38 -6.17 -33.95
C HIS A 716 4.45 -6.25 -35.17
N ALA A 717 3.96 -5.15 -35.73
CA ALA A 717 2.91 -5.17 -36.74
C ALA A 717 3.43 -5.43 -38.17
N PHE A 718 4.53 -4.78 -38.57
CA PHE A 718 4.96 -4.66 -39.98
C PHE A 718 6.09 -5.61 -40.41
N SER A 719 6.38 -6.64 -39.62
CA SER A 719 7.43 -7.63 -39.91
C SER A 719 7.14 -8.43 -41.19
N GLY A 720 7.65 -7.97 -42.32
CA GLY A 720 7.41 -8.55 -43.66
C GLY A 720 6.38 -7.79 -44.52
N ILE A 721 5.91 -6.62 -44.07
CA ILE A 721 4.94 -5.78 -44.78
C ILE A 721 5.65 -4.50 -45.28
N PRO A 722 5.77 -4.26 -46.59
CA PRO A 722 6.58 -3.16 -47.13
C PRO A 722 5.94 -1.77 -47.04
N MET A 723 4.65 -1.68 -46.67
CA MET A 723 3.93 -0.42 -46.44
C MET A 723 3.01 -0.55 -45.22
N GLY A 724 3.58 -0.38 -44.02
CA GLY A 724 2.82 -0.24 -42.79
C GLY A 724 2.15 1.14 -42.70
N GLU A 725 0.88 1.17 -42.29
CA GLU A 725 0.13 2.38 -41.93
C GLU A 725 -0.30 2.27 -40.47
N VAL A 726 -0.19 3.37 -39.72
CA VAL A 726 -0.83 3.55 -38.41
C VAL A 726 -1.75 4.77 -38.50
N ARG A 727 -3.03 4.59 -38.15
CA ARG A 727 -4.02 5.66 -38.12
C ARG A 727 -4.37 6.04 -36.70
N ILE A 728 -4.23 7.32 -36.38
CA ILE A 728 -4.64 7.93 -35.12
C ILE A 728 -5.84 8.82 -35.44
N ALA A 729 -6.98 8.58 -34.81
CA ALA A 729 -8.17 9.42 -34.99
C ALA A 729 -8.83 9.74 -33.64
N ALA A 730 -9.53 10.87 -33.55
CA ALA A 730 -10.23 11.26 -32.33
C ALA A 730 -11.66 11.77 -32.61
N THR A 731 -12.60 11.43 -31.73
CA THR A 731 -14.02 11.82 -31.82
C THR A 731 -14.60 12.12 -30.45
N MET A 732 -15.47 13.12 -30.34
CA MET A 732 -16.24 13.37 -29.12
C MET A 732 -17.27 12.25 -28.92
N VAL A 733 -17.38 11.72 -27.69
CA VAL A 733 -18.38 10.69 -27.33
C VAL A 733 -19.61 11.34 -26.70
N ASN A 734 -19.37 12.39 -25.90
CA ASN A 734 -20.34 13.33 -25.34
C ASN A 734 -19.56 14.62 -24.98
N GLU A 735 -20.20 15.61 -24.36
CA GLU A 735 -19.55 16.88 -23.99
C GLU A 735 -18.41 16.75 -22.96
N GLU A 736 -18.35 15.63 -22.22
CA GLU A 736 -17.38 15.41 -21.15
C GLU A 736 -16.26 14.42 -21.53
N SER A 737 -16.31 13.75 -22.69
CA SER A 737 -15.36 12.69 -23.04
C SER A 737 -15.05 12.54 -24.52
N VAL A 738 -13.80 12.17 -24.80
CA VAL A 738 -13.22 11.94 -26.13
C VAL A 738 -12.81 10.48 -26.29
N ARG A 739 -13.06 9.93 -27.48
CA ARG A 739 -12.53 8.65 -27.92
C ARG A 739 -11.34 8.88 -28.85
N ILE A 740 -10.20 8.29 -28.51
CA ILE A 740 -8.99 8.25 -29.35
C ILE A 740 -8.81 6.81 -29.82
N SER A 741 -8.71 6.59 -31.13
CA SER A 741 -8.49 5.29 -31.74
C SER A 741 -7.15 5.25 -32.47
N ILE A 742 -6.30 4.27 -32.15
CA ILE A 742 -4.99 4.05 -32.76
C ILE A 742 -4.99 2.65 -33.39
N GLY A 743 -4.94 2.58 -34.72
CA GLY A 743 -5.00 1.32 -35.46
C GLY A 743 -3.81 1.10 -36.40
N ASP A 744 -3.23 -0.10 -36.40
CA ASP A 744 -2.24 -0.55 -37.38
C ASP A 744 -2.88 -1.42 -38.48
N ASN A 745 -2.26 -1.50 -39.67
CA ASN A 745 -2.67 -2.39 -40.76
C ASN A 745 -1.84 -3.69 -40.87
N GLY A 746 -1.17 -4.10 -39.79
CA GLY A 746 -0.16 -5.16 -39.79
C GLY A 746 -0.69 -6.57 -39.54
N ARG A 747 0.16 -7.44 -38.99
CA ARG A 747 -0.17 -8.87 -38.79
C ARG A 747 -1.19 -9.14 -37.67
N GLY A 748 -1.56 -8.16 -36.85
CA GLY A 748 -2.47 -8.32 -35.71
C GLY A 748 -1.96 -9.22 -34.58
N ILE A 749 -2.84 -9.50 -33.62
CA ILE A 749 -2.59 -10.25 -32.38
C ILE A 749 -3.48 -11.50 -32.34
N PRO A 750 -2.96 -12.70 -32.05
CA PRO A 750 -3.77 -13.91 -31.90
C PRO A 750 -4.80 -13.81 -30.76
N ALA A 751 -5.98 -14.42 -30.96
CA ALA A 751 -7.04 -14.43 -29.94
C ALA A 751 -6.65 -15.14 -28.61
N SER A 752 -5.65 -16.02 -28.64
CA SER A 752 -5.04 -16.64 -27.45
C SER A 752 -4.27 -15.64 -26.57
N ASP A 753 -3.81 -14.55 -27.17
CA ASP A 753 -2.85 -13.62 -26.59
C ASP A 753 -3.55 -12.34 -26.12
N LEU A 754 -4.66 -11.95 -26.77
CA LEU A 754 -5.45 -10.75 -26.47
C LEU A 754 -5.90 -10.61 -25.00
N THR A 755 -6.16 -11.72 -24.31
CA THR A 755 -6.51 -11.72 -22.88
C THR A 755 -5.34 -11.40 -21.95
N ARG A 756 -4.10 -11.41 -22.48
CA ARG A 756 -2.84 -11.36 -21.74
C ARG A 756 -1.91 -10.23 -22.16
N ILE A 757 -2.22 -9.46 -23.21
CA ILE A 757 -1.33 -8.39 -23.70
C ILE A 757 -1.11 -7.26 -22.68
N PHE A 758 -1.96 -7.14 -21.66
CA PHE A 758 -1.83 -6.20 -20.56
C PHE A 758 -1.16 -6.81 -19.32
N ASP A 759 -0.91 -8.13 -19.28
CA ASP A 759 -0.10 -8.79 -18.25
C ASP A 759 1.32 -8.18 -18.26
N PRO A 760 1.88 -7.76 -17.12
CA PRO A 760 3.28 -7.36 -17.05
C PRO A 760 4.22 -8.48 -17.55
N PHE A 761 5.22 -8.11 -18.34
CA PHE A 761 6.19 -9.00 -18.99
C PHE A 761 5.65 -9.90 -20.12
N PHE A 762 4.38 -9.78 -20.52
CA PHE A 762 3.89 -10.53 -21.68
C PHE A 762 4.49 -9.98 -23.00
N THR A 763 5.21 -10.83 -23.73
CA THR A 763 5.77 -10.47 -25.03
C THR A 763 5.96 -11.68 -25.94
N THR A 764 5.62 -11.53 -27.22
CA THR A 764 5.92 -12.53 -28.27
C THR A 764 7.36 -12.46 -28.78
N ARG A 765 8.25 -11.70 -28.11
CA ARG A 765 9.67 -11.51 -28.46
C ARG A 765 10.59 -11.50 -27.22
N LEU A 766 10.31 -12.35 -26.24
CA LEU A 766 11.17 -12.53 -25.07
C LEU A 766 12.60 -12.88 -25.52
N GLY A 767 13.61 -12.24 -24.93
CA GLY A 767 15.02 -12.35 -25.34
C GLY A 767 15.41 -11.60 -26.64
N GLN A 768 14.45 -11.34 -27.55
CA GLN A 768 14.66 -10.62 -28.81
C GLN A 768 14.39 -9.10 -28.71
N GLY A 769 14.49 -8.53 -27.50
CA GLY A 769 14.42 -7.08 -27.26
C GLY A 769 13.04 -6.51 -26.88
N GLY A 770 11.97 -7.33 -26.86
CA GLY A 770 10.68 -6.89 -26.31
C GLY A 770 10.66 -6.99 -24.79
N SER A 771 10.38 -5.88 -24.08
CA SER A 771 10.36 -5.84 -22.61
C SER A 771 9.09 -6.42 -21.96
N GLY A 772 7.99 -6.48 -22.71
CA GLY A 772 6.67 -6.90 -22.20
C GLY A 772 6.04 -5.95 -21.16
N LEU A 773 6.63 -4.78 -20.90
CA LEU A 773 6.11 -3.82 -19.93
C LEU A 773 5.20 -2.76 -20.57
N GLY A 774 5.45 -2.38 -21.82
CA GLY A 774 4.83 -1.20 -22.45
C GLY A 774 3.30 -1.18 -22.42
N LEU A 775 2.62 -2.29 -22.76
CA LEU A 775 1.16 -2.34 -22.71
C LEU A 775 0.60 -2.32 -21.27
N SER A 776 1.32 -2.89 -20.29
CA SER A 776 0.93 -2.78 -18.86
C SER A 776 1.07 -1.35 -18.33
N ILE A 777 1.99 -0.55 -18.88
CA ILE A 777 2.13 0.89 -18.62
C ILE A 777 0.98 1.65 -19.31
N VAL A 778 0.70 1.37 -20.59
CA VAL A 778 -0.42 1.95 -21.34
C VAL A 778 -1.75 1.75 -20.61
N TYR A 779 -2.04 0.53 -20.14
CA TYR A 779 -3.26 0.23 -19.39
C TYR A 779 -3.36 1.06 -18.11
N ARG A 780 -2.25 1.17 -17.36
CA ARG A 780 -2.16 1.93 -16.10
C ARG A 780 -2.39 3.42 -16.34
N LEU A 781 -1.68 4.02 -17.28
CA LEU A 781 -1.82 5.45 -17.59
C LEU A 781 -3.23 5.78 -18.10
N ALA A 782 -3.80 4.92 -18.97
CA ALA A 782 -5.14 5.13 -19.51
C ALA A 782 -6.26 5.04 -18.45
N THR A 783 -6.12 4.15 -17.46
CA THR A 783 -7.18 3.88 -16.47
C THR A 783 -7.00 4.60 -15.14
N GLN A 784 -5.77 4.75 -14.65
CA GLN A 784 -5.47 5.32 -13.33
C GLN A 784 -5.09 6.80 -13.44
N THR A 785 -4.14 7.16 -14.32
CA THR A 785 -3.68 8.56 -14.46
C THR A 785 -4.68 9.43 -15.21
N LEU A 786 -5.19 8.96 -16.35
CA LEU A 786 -6.12 9.69 -17.20
C LEU A 786 -7.59 9.48 -16.84
N GLY A 787 -7.90 8.55 -15.92
CA GLY A 787 -9.27 8.25 -15.47
C GLY A 787 -10.22 7.67 -16.53
N GLY A 788 -9.66 7.14 -17.63
CA GLY A 788 -10.42 6.62 -18.77
C GLY A 788 -10.50 5.10 -18.82
N ARG A 789 -10.71 4.56 -20.03
CA ARG A 789 -10.71 3.13 -20.33
C ARG A 789 -9.95 2.86 -21.62
N ILE A 790 -9.23 1.75 -21.69
CA ILE A 790 -8.66 1.23 -22.95
C ILE A 790 -9.35 -0.07 -23.35
N ARG A 791 -9.58 -0.24 -24.65
CA ARG A 791 -10.09 -1.45 -25.30
C ARG A 791 -9.17 -1.81 -26.46
N VAL A 792 -9.12 -3.10 -26.81
CA VAL A 792 -8.37 -3.62 -27.95
C VAL A 792 -9.27 -4.52 -28.80
N SER A 793 -9.13 -4.44 -30.11
CA SER A 793 -9.64 -5.44 -31.06
C SER A 793 -8.57 -5.74 -32.11
N SER A 794 -8.40 -7.02 -32.45
CA SER A 794 -7.42 -7.44 -33.45
C SER A 794 -7.83 -8.76 -34.09
N ASP A 795 -7.59 -8.84 -35.39
CA ASP A 795 -7.76 -10.04 -36.22
C ASP A 795 -6.39 -10.39 -36.80
N SER A 796 -5.97 -11.66 -36.71
CA SER A 796 -4.73 -12.13 -37.34
C SER A 796 -4.73 -11.83 -38.85
N GLY A 797 -3.74 -11.05 -39.30
CA GLY A 797 -3.61 -10.61 -40.69
C GLY A 797 -4.43 -9.38 -41.08
N ARG A 798 -5.04 -8.66 -40.13
CA ARG A 798 -5.81 -7.41 -40.36
C ARG A 798 -5.41 -6.24 -39.45
N GLY A 799 -4.39 -6.42 -38.62
CA GLY A 799 -3.87 -5.40 -37.72
C GLY A 799 -4.54 -5.34 -36.35
N THR A 800 -4.12 -4.36 -35.55
CA THR A 800 -4.59 -4.11 -34.17
C THR A 800 -5.26 -2.74 -34.10
N MET A 801 -6.35 -2.62 -33.34
CA MET A 801 -6.99 -1.36 -33.02
C MET A 801 -7.07 -1.21 -31.50
N PHE A 802 -6.44 -0.15 -30.98
CA PHE A 802 -6.60 0.30 -29.59
C PHE A 802 -7.55 1.49 -29.54
N VAL A 803 -8.48 1.47 -28.58
CA VAL A 803 -9.47 2.52 -28.39
C VAL A 803 -9.40 2.99 -26.95
N LEU A 804 -9.04 4.27 -26.73
CA LEU A 804 -9.08 4.93 -25.45
C LEU A 804 -10.33 5.80 -25.36
N ASP A 805 -11.15 5.59 -24.34
CA ASP A 805 -12.25 6.47 -23.95
C ASP A 805 -11.76 7.30 -22.75
N LEU A 806 -11.51 8.60 -22.92
CA LEU A 806 -10.92 9.48 -21.91
C LEU A 806 -11.86 10.65 -21.56
N PRO A 807 -11.92 11.11 -20.30
CA PRO A 807 -12.61 12.35 -19.96
C PRO A 807 -11.84 13.57 -20.47
N LEU A 808 -12.54 14.65 -20.83
CA LEU A 808 -11.90 15.94 -21.15
C LEU A 808 -11.20 16.54 -19.93
N LYS A 809 -11.65 16.22 -18.72
CA LYS A 809 -11.03 16.63 -17.46
C LYS A 809 -10.56 15.37 -16.72
N ALA A 810 -9.26 15.16 -16.64
CA ALA A 810 -8.70 14.05 -15.89
C ALA A 810 -8.94 14.22 -14.37
N PRO A 811 -8.98 13.13 -13.58
CA PRO A 811 -8.99 13.24 -12.12
C PRO A 811 -7.76 14.00 -11.63
N MET A 812 -7.95 14.81 -10.59
CA MET A 812 -6.89 15.53 -9.88
C MET A 812 -6.22 14.58 -8.88
N GLN A 813 -4.89 14.55 -8.83
CA GLN A 813 -4.16 13.64 -7.93
C GLN A 813 -3.75 14.36 -6.64
N GLU A 814 -3.42 13.60 -5.58
CA GLU A 814 -3.08 14.16 -4.26
C GLU A 814 -1.83 15.06 -4.27
N HIS A 815 -1.01 14.99 -5.33
CA HIS A 815 0.16 15.85 -5.54
C HIS A 815 -0.14 17.16 -6.30
N ASP A 816 -1.38 17.40 -6.75
CA ASP A 816 -1.78 18.64 -7.45
C ASP A 816 -2.07 19.82 -6.49
N THR A 817 -2.12 19.61 -5.17
CA THR A 817 -2.29 20.72 -4.22
C THR A 817 -1.03 21.62 -4.24
N PRO A 818 -1.14 22.93 -4.54
CA PRO A 818 0.00 23.82 -4.42
C PRO A 818 0.44 23.93 -2.96
N ASP A 819 1.74 24.04 -2.70
CA ASP A 819 2.28 24.30 -1.36
C ASP A 819 1.65 25.57 -0.77
N VAL A 820 0.85 25.42 0.29
CA VAL A 820 0.29 26.55 1.06
C VAL A 820 1.23 26.89 2.22
N CYS A 821 2.46 27.24 1.86
CA CYS A 821 3.46 27.89 2.71
C CYS A 821 4.02 29.11 1.96
N GLU A 822 4.39 30.16 2.69
CA GLU A 822 4.96 31.42 2.16
C GLU A 822 4.05 32.26 1.23
N ALA A 823 2.87 32.65 1.72
CA ALA A 823 2.06 33.73 1.11
C ALA A 823 1.24 34.56 2.13
N GLN A 824 1.80 34.89 3.30
CA GLN A 824 1.19 35.81 4.28
C GLN A 824 2.18 36.83 4.85
N ALA A 825 2.77 37.62 3.94
CA ALA A 825 3.34 38.94 4.22
C ALA A 825 3.02 39.85 3.02
N ASP A 826 3.02 41.17 3.25
CA ASP A 826 2.92 42.24 2.24
C ASP A 826 1.75 42.17 1.24
N MET A 827 0.55 42.56 1.69
CA MET A 827 -0.26 43.60 1.01
C MET A 827 -1.22 44.28 1.99
N ALA A 828 -0.75 45.38 2.59
CA ALA A 828 -1.60 46.45 3.11
C ALA A 828 -1.49 47.67 2.16
N ASP A 829 -2.40 48.65 2.31
CA ASP A 829 -2.48 49.89 1.52
C ASP A 829 -2.69 49.76 0.00
N ALA A 830 -3.94 49.45 -0.38
CA ALA A 830 -4.56 49.95 -1.62
C ALA A 830 -6.07 50.20 -1.38
N PRO A 831 -6.70 51.24 -1.98
CA PRO A 831 -8.03 51.69 -1.59
C PRO A 831 -9.18 50.82 -2.16
N PRO A 832 -10.35 50.78 -1.49
CA PRO A 832 -11.52 50.06 -1.98
C PRO A 832 -12.11 50.73 -3.24
N ALA A 833 -11.86 50.13 -4.40
CA ALA A 833 -12.41 50.58 -5.68
C ALA A 833 -13.92 50.26 -5.78
N SER A 834 -14.76 51.25 -5.48
CA SER A 834 -16.21 51.12 -5.54
C SER A 834 -16.74 51.03 -6.98
N THR A 835 -17.29 49.89 -7.40
CA THR A 835 -18.48 49.91 -8.29
C THR A 835 -19.29 48.62 -8.27
N ARG A 836 -20.61 48.78 -8.16
CA ARG A 836 -21.68 47.87 -8.63
C ARG A 836 -21.50 46.37 -8.35
N ALA A 837 -22.26 45.89 -7.36
CA ALA A 837 -22.94 44.61 -7.54
C ALA A 837 -23.79 44.70 -8.83
N ALA A 838 -23.55 43.80 -9.77
CA ALA A 838 -24.50 43.49 -10.82
C ALA A 838 -25.35 42.32 -10.32
N GLU A 839 -26.67 42.44 -10.41
CA GLU A 839 -27.60 41.36 -10.07
C GLU A 839 -27.39 40.23 -11.09
N MET A 840 -26.81 39.10 -10.63
CA MET A 840 -26.79 37.88 -11.43
C MET A 840 -28.16 37.21 -11.34
N PRO A 841 -28.84 36.93 -12.47
CA PRO A 841 -30.03 36.07 -12.46
C PRO A 841 -29.71 34.72 -11.83
N LEU A 842 -30.69 34.11 -11.14
CA LEU A 842 -30.47 32.87 -10.38
C LEU A 842 -30.23 31.62 -11.25
N TYR A 843 -30.42 31.78 -12.56
CA TYR A 843 -30.32 30.77 -13.60
C TYR A 843 -29.64 31.40 -14.82
N LYS A 844 -28.80 30.67 -15.55
CA LYS A 844 -28.47 31.08 -16.92
C LYS A 844 -29.63 30.72 -17.83
N ARG A 845 -29.75 31.45 -18.94
CA ARG A 845 -30.76 31.18 -19.96
C ARG A 845 -30.63 29.78 -20.56
N ASP A 846 -29.41 29.28 -20.65
CA ASP A 846 -29.07 27.99 -21.26
C ASP A 846 -29.44 26.82 -20.34
N ASP A 847 -29.15 26.92 -19.03
CA ASP A 847 -29.46 25.91 -18.00
C ASP A 847 -30.96 25.54 -17.93
N LEU A 848 -31.85 26.45 -18.38
CA LEU A 848 -33.29 26.27 -18.42
C LEU A 848 -33.83 25.86 -19.81
N LEU A 849 -33.04 26.05 -20.88
CA LEU A 849 -33.37 25.53 -22.21
C LEU A 849 -33.21 24.00 -22.26
N ASP A 850 -32.20 23.44 -21.60
CA ASP A 850 -32.02 21.99 -21.47
C ASP A 850 -33.23 21.31 -20.79
N ILE A 851 -33.73 21.92 -19.70
CA ILE A 851 -34.92 21.42 -19.00
C ILE A 851 -36.15 21.51 -19.89
N ARG A 852 -36.26 22.56 -20.72
CA ARG A 852 -37.34 22.70 -21.70
C ARG A 852 -37.28 21.60 -22.77
N GLU A 853 -36.16 21.41 -23.46
CA GLU A 853 -36.04 20.37 -24.50
C GLU A 853 -36.29 18.97 -23.95
N LEU A 854 -35.73 18.65 -22.77
CA LEU A 854 -35.91 17.33 -22.14
C LEU A 854 -37.38 17.05 -21.80
N VAL A 855 -38.16 18.08 -21.44
CA VAL A 855 -39.58 17.94 -21.10
C VAL A 855 -40.47 18.00 -22.34
N GLU A 856 -40.16 18.82 -23.34
CA GLU A 856 -40.86 18.81 -24.65
C GLU A 856 -40.69 17.43 -25.34
N ALA A 857 -39.50 16.83 -25.28
CA ALA A 857 -39.25 15.47 -25.79
C ALA A 857 -40.08 14.40 -25.08
N ASN A 858 -40.20 14.46 -23.74
CA ASN A 858 -41.03 13.52 -22.97
C ASN A 858 -42.53 13.75 -23.22
N ALA A 859 -42.97 15.00 -23.37
CA ALA A 859 -44.36 15.35 -23.71
C ALA A 859 -44.74 14.86 -25.13
N ALA A 860 -43.82 14.94 -26.09
CA ALA A 860 -43.99 14.37 -27.42
C ALA A 860 -44.17 12.84 -27.38
N GLY A 861 -43.48 12.15 -26.47
CA GLY A 861 -43.68 10.72 -26.21
C GLY A 861 -45.10 10.37 -25.73
N LEU A 862 -45.68 11.19 -24.84
CA LEU A 862 -47.08 11.02 -24.40
C LEU A 862 -48.10 11.44 -25.48
N ALA A 863 -47.73 12.31 -26.42
CA ALA A 863 -48.64 12.79 -27.46
C ALA A 863 -49.10 11.70 -28.45
N ALA A 864 -48.43 10.53 -28.47
CA ALA A 864 -48.85 9.32 -29.19
C ALA A 864 -49.94 8.51 -28.47
N SER A 865 -50.32 8.88 -27.24
CA SER A 865 -51.39 8.26 -26.45
C SER A 865 -52.69 9.07 -26.53
N ASN A 866 -53.83 8.42 -26.26
CA ASN A 866 -55.18 9.01 -26.33
C ASN A 866 -55.51 9.94 -25.14
N ALA A 867 -54.68 10.95 -24.89
CA ALA A 867 -54.98 12.05 -23.98
C ALA A 867 -55.93 13.07 -24.64
N LEU A 868 -56.79 13.72 -23.85
CA LEU A 868 -57.79 14.66 -24.34
C LEU A 868 -57.18 16.04 -24.65
N ASP A 869 -57.76 16.76 -25.62
CA ASP A 869 -57.33 18.12 -25.99
C ASP A 869 -57.63 19.20 -24.92
N GLY A 870 -58.13 18.81 -23.74
CA GLY A 870 -58.15 19.67 -22.55
C GLY A 870 -56.78 19.73 -21.87
N ASP A 871 -56.14 18.58 -21.72
CA ASP A 871 -54.95 18.44 -20.86
C ASP A 871 -53.70 18.95 -21.57
N ARG A 872 -53.59 18.69 -22.89
CA ARG A 872 -52.61 19.35 -23.78
C ARG A 872 -52.68 20.88 -23.69
N ARG A 873 -53.87 21.47 -23.51
CA ARG A 873 -54.05 22.92 -23.35
C ARG A 873 -53.59 23.42 -21.99
N ARG A 874 -53.94 22.73 -20.89
CA ARG A 874 -53.46 23.08 -19.54
C ARG A 874 -51.94 23.03 -19.44
N ILE A 875 -51.32 21.98 -19.96
CA ILE A 875 -49.86 21.82 -19.98
C ILE A 875 -49.23 22.95 -20.79
N ARG A 876 -49.74 23.24 -22.00
CA ARG A 876 -49.22 24.34 -22.82
C ARG A 876 -49.38 25.71 -22.14
N GLN A 877 -50.52 25.99 -21.50
CA GLN A 877 -50.71 27.24 -20.75
C GLN A 877 -49.75 27.37 -19.55
N ALA A 878 -49.37 26.26 -18.89
CA ALA A 878 -48.35 26.28 -17.85
C ALA A 878 -46.95 26.61 -18.41
N PHE A 879 -46.61 26.12 -19.61
CA PHE A 879 -45.38 26.51 -20.31
C PHE A 879 -45.41 27.93 -20.86
N ASP A 880 -46.53 28.40 -21.39
CA ASP A 880 -46.71 29.79 -21.85
C ASP A 880 -46.55 30.77 -20.67
N ALA A 881 -47.01 30.38 -19.47
CA ALA A 881 -46.81 31.14 -18.23
C ALA A 881 -45.35 31.11 -17.74
N LEU A 882 -44.64 30.00 -17.93
CA LEU A 882 -43.20 29.91 -17.66
C LEU A 882 -42.41 30.81 -18.62
N ASP A 883 -42.67 30.75 -19.93
CA ASP A 883 -42.01 31.61 -20.94
C ASP A 883 -42.25 33.11 -20.65
N ALA A 884 -43.43 33.48 -20.13
CA ALA A 884 -43.71 34.84 -19.68
C ALA A 884 -42.92 35.24 -18.40
N ALA A 885 -42.49 34.28 -17.57
CA ALA A 885 -41.78 34.55 -16.33
C ALA A 885 -40.30 34.94 -16.53
N PHE A 886 -39.69 34.59 -17.67
CA PHE A 886 -38.30 34.91 -18.02
C PHE A 886 -38.02 36.39 -18.36
N VAL A 887 -39.05 37.25 -18.40
CA VAL A 887 -38.98 38.59 -19.03
C VAL A 887 -38.68 39.73 -18.03
N THR A 888 -38.39 39.43 -16.75
CA THR A 888 -38.06 40.46 -15.74
C THR A 888 -36.90 40.03 -14.85
N ASP A 889 -35.93 40.91 -14.64
CA ASP A 889 -34.70 40.63 -13.86
C ASP A 889 -34.89 40.58 -12.32
N ASP A 890 -36.11 40.81 -11.82
CA ASP A 890 -36.40 40.72 -10.37
C ASP A 890 -36.45 39.27 -9.87
N LEU A 891 -35.51 38.95 -8.99
CA LEU A 891 -35.37 37.68 -8.28
C LEU A 891 -36.61 37.31 -7.44
N GLU A 892 -37.26 38.28 -6.80
CA GLU A 892 -38.41 38.02 -5.92
C GLU A 892 -39.62 37.58 -6.76
N SER A 893 -39.89 38.29 -7.86
CA SER A 893 -40.87 37.92 -8.88
C SER A 893 -40.57 36.60 -9.62
N GLN A 894 -39.29 36.25 -9.79
CA GLN A 894 -38.91 34.97 -10.41
C GLN A 894 -39.28 33.79 -9.51
N ILE A 895 -38.94 33.86 -8.21
CA ILE A 895 -39.26 32.83 -7.23
C ILE A 895 -40.77 32.66 -7.06
N GLU A 896 -41.55 33.76 -6.99
CA GLU A 896 -43.01 33.67 -6.87
C GLU A 896 -43.67 32.96 -8.08
N ARG A 897 -43.13 33.14 -9.30
CA ARG A 897 -43.66 32.51 -10.52
C ARG A 897 -43.21 31.06 -10.70
N ASP A 898 -41.96 30.73 -10.38
CA ASP A 898 -41.49 29.34 -10.34
C ASP A 898 -42.36 28.52 -9.38
N LEU A 899 -42.69 29.07 -8.21
CA LEU A 899 -43.47 28.39 -7.19
C LEU A 899 -44.95 28.21 -7.58
N ALA A 900 -45.53 29.19 -8.28
CA ALA A 900 -46.85 29.06 -8.88
C ALA A 900 -46.89 28.01 -10.02
N PHE A 901 -45.82 27.89 -10.82
CA PHE A 901 -45.66 26.85 -11.83
C PHE A 901 -45.55 25.44 -11.22
N HIS A 902 -44.77 25.28 -10.14
CA HIS A 902 -44.72 24.02 -9.39
C HIS A 902 -46.12 23.63 -8.87
N MET A 903 -46.87 24.56 -8.28
CA MET A 903 -48.24 24.29 -7.81
C MET A 903 -49.17 23.88 -8.95
N SER A 904 -49.07 24.55 -10.10
CA SER A 904 -49.85 24.22 -11.32
C SER A 904 -49.55 22.80 -11.84
N ILE A 905 -48.30 22.34 -11.73
CA ILE A 905 -47.93 20.95 -12.06
C ILE A 905 -48.44 19.96 -11.00
N ILE A 906 -48.39 20.30 -9.71
CA ILE A 906 -48.92 19.44 -8.63
C ILE A 906 -50.43 19.25 -8.79
N GLU A 907 -51.17 20.30 -9.13
CA GLU A 907 -52.60 20.20 -9.47
C GLU A 907 -52.83 19.35 -10.73
N ALA A 908 -52.05 19.56 -11.81
CA ALA A 908 -52.20 18.79 -13.05
C ALA A 908 -51.82 17.30 -12.90
N THR A 909 -50.91 16.95 -11.99
CA THR A 909 -50.42 15.56 -11.78
C THR A 909 -51.32 14.71 -10.89
N HIS A 910 -52.49 15.23 -10.52
CA HIS A 910 -53.61 14.42 -10.04
C HIS A 910 -54.21 13.54 -11.14
N ASP A 911 -53.93 13.83 -12.43
CA ASP A 911 -54.25 12.90 -13.53
C ASP A 911 -53.23 11.73 -13.59
N PRO A 912 -53.69 10.45 -13.58
CA PRO A 912 -52.80 9.28 -13.65
C PRO A 912 -51.90 9.21 -14.88
N ALA A 913 -52.29 9.78 -16.02
CA ALA A 913 -51.51 9.75 -17.26
C ALA A 913 -50.32 10.72 -17.21
N LEU A 914 -50.47 11.88 -16.56
CA LEU A 914 -49.44 12.92 -16.45
C LEU A 914 -48.47 12.69 -15.27
N ARG A 915 -48.89 11.89 -14.29
CA ARG A 915 -48.14 11.56 -13.07
C ARG A 915 -46.65 11.33 -13.28
N LYS A 916 -46.26 10.42 -14.19
CA LYS A 916 -44.85 10.08 -14.46
C LYS A 916 -44.01 11.26 -14.99
N VAL A 917 -44.63 12.21 -15.69
CA VAL A 917 -43.91 13.38 -16.25
C VAL A 917 -43.65 14.40 -15.15
N GLY A 918 -44.65 14.69 -14.32
CA GLY A 918 -44.49 15.60 -13.18
C GLY A 918 -43.51 15.10 -12.13
N ASP A 919 -43.57 13.80 -11.79
CA ASP A 919 -42.60 13.17 -10.88
C ASP A 919 -41.14 13.33 -11.36
N ALA A 920 -40.90 13.31 -12.69
CA ALA A 920 -39.58 13.55 -13.28
C ALA A 920 -39.17 15.03 -13.26
N ILE A 921 -40.08 15.95 -13.57
CA ILE A 921 -39.83 17.41 -13.55
C ILE A 921 -39.44 17.87 -12.14
N ILE A 922 -40.20 17.44 -11.12
CA ILE A 922 -39.97 17.82 -9.71
C ILE A 922 -38.58 17.34 -9.23
N GLN A 923 -38.17 16.12 -9.60
CA GLN A 923 -36.83 15.60 -9.29
C GLN A 923 -35.70 16.41 -9.95
N LEU A 924 -35.84 16.74 -11.24
CA LEU A 924 -34.84 17.49 -11.99
C LEU A 924 -34.67 18.92 -11.46
N MET A 925 -35.77 19.64 -11.21
CA MET A 925 -35.73 21.01 -10.69
C MET A 925 -35.14 21.04 -9.27
N TYR A 926 -35.52 20.12 -8.38
CA TYR A 926 -34.94 20.00 -7.04
C TYR A 926 -33.41 19.79 -7.08
N GLY A 927 -32.93 18.93 -8.00
CA GLY A 927 -31.50 18.69 -8.24
C GLY A 927 -30.74 19.90 -8.80
N HIS A 928 -31.42 20.88 -9.39
CA HIS A 928 -30.81 22.13 -9.88
C HIS A 928 -30.85 23.24 -8.83
N ILE A 929 -32.00 23.50 -8.21
CA ILE A 929 -32.17 24.54 -7.17
C ILE A 929 -31.22 24.28 -5.98
N ARG A 930 -31.08 23.01 -5.56
CA ARG A 930 -30.13 22.60 -4.50
C ARG A 930 -28.67 22.94 -4.82
N ARG A 931 -28.27 22.98 -6.09
CA ARG A 931 -26.90 23.37 -6.50
C ARG A 931 -26.72 24.88 -6.32
N ASN A 932 -27.56 25.71 -6.95
CA ASN A 932 -27.38 27.16 -7.00
C ASN A 932 -27.53 27.83 -5.62
N LEU A 933 -28.41 27.31 -4.75
CA LEU A 933 -28.53 27.73 -3.34
C LEU A 933 -27.22 27.61 -2.52
N SER A 934 -26.20 26.89 -3.01
CA SER A 934 -24.91 26.76 -2.33
C SER A 934 -24.09 28.05 -2.33
N GLY A 935 -24.29 28.93 -3.32
CA GLY A 935 -23.52 30.17 -3.49
C GLY A 935 -24.11 31.41 -2.80
N LEU A 936 -25.39 31.39 -2.44
CA LEU A 936 -26.16 32.58 -2.08
C LEU A 936 -25.81 33.24 -0.72
N THR A 937 -25.00 32.63 0.14
CA THR A 937 -24.61 33.23 1.43
C THR A 937 -23.31 32.64 1.97
N PRO A 938 -22.30 33.45 2.38
CA PRO A 938 -21.04 32.95 2.94
C PRO A 938 -21.20 32.37 4.36
N ASN A 939 -22.15 32.86 5.16
CA ASN A 939 -22.43 32.35 6.51
C ASN A 939 -22.98 30.90 6.49
N PRO A 940 -22.38 29.94 7.22
CA PRO A 940 -22.81 28.53 7.19
C PRO A 940 -24.20 28.28 7.78
N ASP A 941 -24.57 28.95 8.87
CA ASP A 941 -25.80 28.69 9.61
C ASP A 941 -27.04 29.14 8.83
N ARG A 942 -26.97 30.33 8.21
CA ARG A 942 -27.99 30.80 7.25
C ARG A 942 -28.13 29.83 6.07
N ARG A 943 -27.01 29.31 5.54
CA ARG A 943 -27.01 28.34 4.43
C ARG A 943 -27.66 27.00 4.85
N ASN A 944 -27.47 26.56 6.09
CA ASN A 944 -28.09 25.35 6.63
C ASN A 944 -29.58 25.53 6.94
N ALA A 945 -29.99 26.67 7.52
CA ALA A 945 -31.39 27.00 7.75
C ALA A 945 -32.18 27.15 6.44
N LEU A 946 -31.60 27.78 5.41
CA LEU A 946 -32.19 27.87 4.07
C LEU A 946 -32.35 26.49 3.41
N ARG A 947 -31.36 25.60 3.55
CA ARG A 947 -31.46 24.19 3.12
C ARG A 947 -32.55 23.42 3.88
N GLN A 948 -32.73 23.67 5.17
CA GLN A 948 -33.79 23.05 5.97
C GLN A 948 -35.18 23.52 5.51
N GLN A 949 -35.38 24.83 5.29
CA GLN A 949 -36.62 25.38 4.74
C GLN A 949 -36.92 24.84 3.34
N HIS A 950 -35.90 24.70 2.48
CA HIS A 950 -36.07 24.10 1.15
C HIS A 950 -36.44 22.60 1.21
N ARG A 951 -35.92 21.86 2.20
CA ARG A 951 -36.32 20.45 2.41
C ARG A 951 -37.77 20.35 2.88
N ILE A 952 -38.22 21.21 3.80
CA ILE A 952 -39.62 21.24 4.26
C ILE A 952 -40.58 21.51 3.09
N LEU A 953 -40.24 22.46 2.21
CA LEU A 953 -41.00 22.71 0.97
C LEU A 953 -41.01 21.50 0.03
N PHE A 954 -39.87 20.86 -0.21
CA PHE A 954 -39.79 19.67 -1.05
C PHE A 954 -40.58 18.48 -0.47
N ASP A 955 -40.45 18.22 0.83
CA ASP A 955 -41.18 17.15 1.51
C ASP A 955 -42.70 17.37 1.41
N ALA A 956 -43.18 18.63 1.54
CA ALA A 956 -44.59 19.00 1.36
C ALA A 956 -45.09 18.95 -0.10
N ILE A 957 -44.21 19.18 -1.09
CA ILE A 957 -44.50 18.97 -2.51
C ILE A 957 -44.63 17.46 -2.81
N MET A 958 -43.74 16.64 -2.24
CA MET A 958 -43.68 15.20 -2.48
C MET A 958 -44.83 14.42 -1.79
N THR A 959 -45.42 14.94 -0.71
CA THR A 959 -46.68 14.41 -0.15
C THR A 959 -47.91 14.71 -1.00
N ARG A 960 -47.80 15.61 -2.00
CA ARG A 960 -48.85 16.02 -2.95
C ARG A 960 -50.07 16.72 -2.35
N ASP A 961 -49.99 17.14 -1.09
CA ASP A 961 -50.98 18.01 -0.47
C ASP A 961 -50.73 19.46 -0.92
N ALA A 962 -51.56 19.95 -1.84
CA ALA A 962 -51.43 21.31 -2.37
C ALA A 962 -51.61 22.41 -1.30
N ALA A 963 -52.36 22.14 -0.23
CA ALA A 963 -52.53 23.09 0.88
C ALA A 963 -51.27 23.13 1.77
N ALA A 964 -50.70 21.96 2.09
CA ALA A 964 -49.44 21.87 2.83
C ALA A 964 -48.26 22.43 2.02
N ALA A 965 -48.18 22.12 0.71
CA ALA A 965 -47.18 22.67 -0.19
C ALA A 965 -47.30 24.20 -0.30
N SER A 966 -48.52 24.75 -0.39
CA SER A 966 -48.78 26.19 -0.42
C SER A 966 -48.41 26.89 0.90
N ALA A 967 -48.67 26.25 2.05
CA ALA A 967 -48.25 26.77 3.36
C ALA A 967 -46.72 26.77 3.50
N ALA A 968 -46.05 25.67 3.15
CA ALA A 968 -44.59 25.58 3.16
C ALA A 968 -43.93 26.55 2.16
N ALA A 969 -44.57 26.78 1.01
CA ALA A 969 -44.17 27.79 0.02
C ALA A 969 -44.21 29.21 0.60
N ALA A 970 -45.30 29.58 1.27
CA ALA A 970 -45.47 30.89 1.90
C ALA A 970 -44.46 31.13 3.03
N ASP A 971 -44.16 30.12 3.85
CA ASP A 971 -43.14 30.20 4.90
C ASP A 971 -41.71 30.26 4.34
N HIS A 972 -41.41 29.49 3.29
CA HIS A 972 -40.13 29.54 2.58
C HIS A 972 -39.87 30.94 2.00
N MET A 973 -40.86 31.52 1.31
CA MET A 973 -40.75 32.88 0.75
C MET A 973 -40.71 33.97 1.82
N ARG A 974 -41.37 33.79 2.98
CA ARG A 974 -41.20 34.70 4.12
C ARG A 974 -39.77 34.68 4.64
N TYR A 975 -39.18 33.50 4.81
CA TYR A 975 -37.79 33.35 5.24
C TYR A 975 -36.79 33.98 4.24
N VAL A 976 -36.99 33.81 2.93
CA VAL A 976 -36.18 34.45 1.89
C VAL A 976 -36.32 35.98 1.92
N ARG A 977 -37.55 36.50 2.02
CA ARG A 977 -37.84 37.95 2.18
C ARG A 977 -37.20 38.56 3.43
N GLU A 978 -37.09 37.80 4.52
CA GLU A 978 -36.40 38.23 5.74
C GLU A 978 -34.87 38.25 5.55
N GLN A 979 -34.28 37.22 4.93
CA GLN A 979 -32.84 37.20 4.65
C GLN A 979 -32.39 38.34 3.74
N GLY A 980 -33.16 38.67 2.70
CA GLY A 980 -32.87 39.77 1.77
C GLY A 980 -32.98 41.19 2.39
N LYS A 981 -33.54 41.33 3.59
CA LYS A 981 -33.75 42.63 4.27
C LYS A 981 -32.81 42.89 5.45
N LEU A 982 -31.99 41.92 5.85
CA LEU A 982 -30.92 42.17 6.82
C LEU A 982 -29.68 42.73 6.10
N PRO A 983 -29.13 43.89 6.49
CA PRO A 983 -27.84 44.34 5.99
C PRO A 983 -26.74 43.33 6.36
N LEU A 984 -25.70 43.27 5.53
CA LEU A 984 -24.47 42.53 5.84
C LEU A 984 -23.76 43.23 7.01
N ILE A 985 -23.97 42.73 8.23
CA ILE A 985 -23.31 43.25 9.43
C ILE A 985 -21.82 42.92 9.34
N GLY A 986 -21.04 43.91 8.92
CA GLY A 986 -19.61 43.75 8.59
C GLY A 986 -18.83 45.06 8.57
N GLU A 987 -19.28 46.11 9.28
CA GLU A 987 -18.54 47.35 9.46
C GLU A 987 -18.37 47.72 10.95
N ALA A 988 -17.11 47.89 11.35
CA ALA A 988 -16.58 48.68 12.46
C ALA A 988 -17.26 48.63 13.86
N THR A 989 -16.61 47.91 14.79
CA THR A 989 -16.15 48.52 16.05
C THR A 989 -14.75 47.99 16.40
N ALA A 990 -13.78 48.91 16.53
CA ALA A 990 -12.34 48.65 16.69
C ALA A 990 -11.69 47.99 15.46
#